data_AF-A0A0B8N5X9-F1
#
_entry.id   AF-A0A0B8N5X9-F1
#
_cell.length_a   1.000
_cell.length_b   1.000
_cell.length_c   1.000
_cell.angle_alpha   90.00
_cell.angle_beta   90.00
_cell.angle_gamma   90.00
#
_symmetry.space_group_name_H-M   'P 1'
#
loop_
_entity.id
_entity.type
_entity.pdbx_description
1 polymer ?
#
loop_
_entity_poly.entity_id
_entity_poly.type
_entity_poly.pdbx_seq_one_letter_code
_entity_poly.pdbx_strand_id
1 'polypeptide(L)'
;MTSRNCEIMGQSNSPNPRAELGKHQSLLSRLRGRHPDLAMTHTHRLEHLKTDSEHIVQFDGPADPYKPLNWSFGKKTCTTILYGFITMGSAWASSAYSPAIPSIDKQYGISDEVGTLGTSLFLFGIGLGPLLWAPCSEAYGRKIAVLAPYFISVVLTFATAVSKDIQSILITRFFTGFFSSAPITNVGGVLSDIWHPQHRAVAVTLYALTLVSGTVIAPIVGGAVEVADLDWRWTEYITGMIMALALVLGIVFLDESFPSVLLVYKSRELRLRSGNWALHAQHEEWDATLKDLWSRYLIRPFQLLMTPICFAIALYASFVYGILYLSLASFPIQFQEIRGWNALVGALPFLGLLIGILLGAVVNIVNQRFYAQRFRANNNKPVPEARLPPMMLGSIFFTAGLFIMGWTSDAGIFWFGPICGAVCTGLGFFTIFQAALNYLIDTFTKYSASAVAVNTFLRSVFAGCFPLFANAMYHTLGTAWASKMVLHTRAAKTTTRTLIRHFTAGRFASASTSQTQLSGLKINSTRLWETLHETCEWGAAHRYGDDPTDTGMARLTLTDDDATVRRWLSDEVQKLGCKLHIDQMGNMFARQKGRLNSAAPMIAMGSHLDTQPRGGRYDGILGVMAALEVLRTMKENGYQTGFDVGLVNWTNEEGARFPKSMTSSGVWAGNIPLQEAWDLRDIHNPDVTLKSELQRHGYLGEIACSYDTAMGYPLGAHFELHIEQGPILEQTQRSIGVVQGSQAYRWLSFTVSGRDAHTGTTPLGARRDPLLAASRMISSSNDIAQRHGALASTGIFKIPSNASTNTIASEVTFTLDIRHPDDNVVNVVQAECLDSFNKIAAQDGKGVSFTWQIDTDSAAVRFDENCIDAVRAAAHNLVGPGKYMDITSGAGHDSVYTSRRCPTTMIFVPCRDGVSHHPEEYCSPEDCAIGTQALLEAVVYYDKFRMKQEGELL
;
A
#
# COMPACT_ATOMS: atom_id res chain seq x y z
N MET A 1 3.38 -8.32 -78.08
CA MET A 1 4.65 -8.81 -78.66
C MET A 1 5.58 -9.18 -77.53
N THR A 2 5.99 -10.44 -77.51
CA THR A 2 7.22 -11.05 -76.93
C THR A 2 7.53 -10.96 -75.42
N SER A 3 7.42 -12.14 -74.81
CA SER A 3 8.08 -12.67 -73.60
C SER A 3 9.62 -12.79 -73.71
N ARG A 4 10.36 -12.77 -72.58
CA ARG A 4 11.19 -13.89 -72.02
C ARG A 4 12.22 -13.45 -70.96
N ASN A 5 12.23 -14.19 -69.83
CA ASN A 5 13.34 -14.74 -69.01
C ASN A 5 14.77 -14.15 -69.10
N CYS A 6 15.45 -13.89 -67.97
CA CYS A 6 16.31 -14.86 -67.23
C CYS A 6 17.24 -14.19 -66.17
N GLU A 7 17.43 -14.91 -65.05
CA GLU A 7 18.64 -15.10 -64.22
C GLU A 7 19.35 -14.00 -63.38
N ILE A 8 19.28 -14.26 -62.08
CA ILE A 8 20.23 -14.15 -60.94
C ILE A 8 21.71 -13.90 -61.30
N MET A 9 22.33 -12.87 -60.71
CA MET A 9 23.56 -12.97 -59.89
C MET A 9 23.94 -11.61 -59.27
N GLY A 10 24.28 -11.62 -57.98
CA GLY A 10 24.78 -10.44 -57.26
C GLY A 10 24.93 -10.68 -55.76
N GLN A 11 25.81 -11.61 -55.38
CA GLN A 11 26.30 -11.77 -54.01
C GLN A 11 27.13 -10.54 -53.61
N SER A 12 26.84 -9.94 -52.45
CA SER A 12 27.84 -9.21 -51.68
C SER A 12 27.73 -9.62 -50.21
N ASN A 13 28.75 -10.36 -49.78
CA ASN A 13 29.05 -10.82 -48.44
C ASN A 13 28.77 -9.77 -47.34
N SER A 14 27.81 -10.06 -46.47
CA SER A 14 27.86 -9.63 -45.07
C SER A 14 28.12 -10.88 -44.22
N PRO A 15 29.10 -10.86 -43.30
CA PRO A 15 29.49 -12.03 -42.54
C PRO A 15 28.34 -12.41 -41.59
N ASN A 16 27.78 -13.58 -41.85
CA ASN A 16 26.84 -14.28 -40.98
C ASN A 16 27.54 -14.56 -39.63
N PRO A 17 27.12 -13.97 -38.49
CA PRO A 17 27.77 -14.21 -37.19
C PRO A 17 27.36 -15.57 -36.59
N ARG A 18 27.21 -16.61 -37.44
CA ARG A 18 26.86 -17.98 -37.06
C ARG A 18 28.01 -18.98 -37.17
N ALA A 19 29.25 -18.52 -37.32
CA ALA A 19 30.42 -19.39 -37.35
C ALA A 19 31.56 -18.78 -36.55
N GLU A 20 31.70 -19.19 -35.27
CA GLU A 20 32.94 -19.20 -34.44
C GLU A 20 32.64 -19.19 -32.92
N LEU A 21 31.64 -19.94 -32.44
CA LEU A 21 31.59 -20.36 -31.03
C LEU A 21 31.43 -21.88 -30.96
N GLY A 22 32.45 -22.55 -31.51
CA GLY A 22 32.61 -23.99 -31.40
C GLY A 22 33.06 -24.40 -29.99
N LYS A 23 32.40 -25.43 -29.46
CA LYS A 23 32.96 -26.54 -28.65
C LYS A 23 33.75 -26.27 -27.37
N HIS A 24 33.84 -25.04 -26.88
CA HIS A 24 34.19 -24.77 -25.48
C HIS A 24 32.99 -24.20 -24.75
N GLN A 25 32.02 -25.07 -24.43
CA GLN A 25 31.13 -24.81 -23.30
C GLN A 25 32.04 -24.58 -22.10
N SER A 26 32.22 -23.32 -21.69
CA SER A 26 33.09 -23.04 -20.56
C SER A 26 32.55 -23.85 -19.39
N LEU A 27 33.44 -24.56 -18.69
CA LEU A 27 33.04 -25.35 -17.52
C LEU A 27 32.18 -24.48 -16.57
N LEU A 28 32.51 -23.19 -16.51
CA LEU A 28 31.77 -22.12 -15.84
C LEU A 28 30.35 -21.89 -16.38
N SER A 29 30.10 -21.95 -17.70
CA SER A 29 28.75 -21.81 -18.26
C SER A 29 27.86 -23.02 -17.95
N ARG A 30 28.42 -24.23 -17.97
CA ARG A 30 27.74 -25.46 -17.52
C ARG A 30 27.44 -25.39 -16.01
N LEU A 31 28.40 -24.95 -15.21
CA LEU A 31 28.26 -24.79 -13.75
C LEU A 31 27.26 -23.67 -13.36
N ARG A 32 27.24 -22.55 -14.10
CA ARG A 32 26.26 -21.46 -13.90
C ARG A 32 24.87 -21.79 -14.45
N GLY A 33 24.71 -22.87 -15.21
CA GLY A 33 23.41 -23.29 -15.77
C GLY A 33 22.79 -22.28 -16.75
N ARG A 34 23.60 -21.41 -17.38
CA ARG A 34 23.17 -20.62 -18.54
C ARG A 34 23.74 -21.30 -19.78
N HIS A 35 22.87 -21.81 -20.65
CA HIS A 35 23.31 -22.18 -22.00
C HIS A 35 23.86 -20.90 -22.65
N PRO A 36 25.10 -20.88 -23.16
CA PRO A 36 25.62 -19.73 -23.90
C PRO A 36 24.70 -19.36 -25.08
N ASP A 37 23.94 -20.33 -25.59
CA ASP A 37 22.95 -20.15 -26.65
C ASP A 37 21.77 -19.27 -26.23
N LEU A 38 21.35 -19.26 -24.96
CA LEU A 38 20.18 -18.51 -24.47
C LEU A 38 20.40 -16.99 -24.46
N ALA A 39 21.63 -16.53 -24.15
CA ALA A 39 22.00 -15.13 -24.35
C ALA A 39 21.99 -14.78 -25.85
N MET A 40 22.34 -15.75 -26.70
CA MET A 40 22.47 -15.54 -28.14
C MET A 40 21.20 -15.71 -28.98
N THR A 41 20.06 -16.05 -28.39
CA THR A 41 18.78 -16.22 -29.09
C THR A 41 17.65 -15.43 -28.44
N HIS A 42 17.92 -14.22 -27.99
CA HIS A 42 16.84 -13.28 -27.70
C HIS A 42 16.32 -12.72 -29.02
N THR A 43 15.12 -13.13 -29.43
CA THR A 43 14.43 -12.56 -30.61
C THR A 43 13.21 -11.79 -30.13
N HIS A 44 13.18 -10.47 -30.35
CA HIS A 44 12.05 -9.64 -29.94
C HIS A 44 11.06 -9.47 -31.10
N ARG A 45 9.75 -9.47 -30.83
CA ARG A 45 8.73 -9.32 -31.90
C ARG A 45 8.92 -8.04 -32.70
N LEU A 46 9.41 -6.98 -32.06
CA LEU A 46 9.65 -5.66 -32.66
C LEU A 46 11.09 -5.48 -33.18
N GLU A 47 11.94 -6.52 -33.15
CA GLU A 47 13.36 -6.42 -33.54
C GLU A 47 13.57 -6.01 -35.00
N HIS A 48 12.58 -6.25 -35.86
CA HIS A 48 12.64 -5.96 -37.29
C HIS A 48 11.93 -4.66 -37.70
N LEU A 49 11.30 -3.95 -36.76
CA LEU A 49 10.52 -2.73 -37.03
C LEU A 49 11.37 -1.48 -36.80
N LYS A 50 11.27 -0.50 -37.71
CA LYS A 50 11.88 0.82 -37.57
C LYS A 50 10.93 1.77 -36.81
N THR A 51 11.29 2.05 -35.56
CA THR A 51 10.94 3.23 -34.73
C THR A 51 9.50 3.77 -34.76
N ASP A 52 8.70 3.41 -33.75
CA ASP A 52 7.62 4.19 -33.11
C ASP A 52 7.80 4.35 -31.56
N SER A 53 6.85 4.94 -30.83
CA SER A 53 6.99 5.29 -29.39
C SER A 53 6.79 4.15 -28.36
N GLU A 54 6.47 2.91 -28.76
CA GLU A 54 6.27 1.77 -27.82
C GLU A 54 7.29 0.63 -28.02
N HIS A 55 8.44 0.68 -27.33
CA HIS A 55 9.53 -0.31 -27.49
C HIS A 55 10.07 -0.93 -26.18
N ILE A 56 9.21 -1.12 -25.19
CA ILE A 56 9.61 -1.72 -23.91
C ILE A 56 9.93 -3.22 -24.11
N VAL A 57 11.17 -3.61 -23.80
CA VAL A 57 11.61 -5.01 -23.85
C VAL A 57 11.09 -5.79 -22.63
N GLN A 58 10.32 -6.85 -22.88
CA GLN A 58 9.80 -7.77 -21.86
C GLN A 58 10.34 -9.21 -22.02
N PHE A 59 9.99 -10.10 -21.08
CA PHE A 59 10.22 -11.54 -21.21
C PHE A 59 9.29 -12.14 -22.28
N ASP A 60 9.74 -13.19 -22.97
CA ASP A 60 9.04 -13.75 -24.14
C ASP A 60 7.82 -14.62 -23.76
N GLY A 61 7.38 -14.53 -22.49
CA GLY A 61 6.23 -15.22 -21.92
C GLY A 61 6.45 -15.68 -20.47
N PRO A 62 5.43 -16.29 -19.83
CA PRO A 62 5.54 -16.79 -18.45
C PRO A 62 6.54 -17.96 -18.32
N ALA A 63 6.79 -18.70 -19.40
CA ALA A 63 7.71 -19.84 -19.44
C ALA A 63 9.13 -19.50 -19.94
N ASP A 64 9.47 -18.21 -20.09
CA ASP A 64 10.79 -17.77 -20.55
C ASP A 64 11.90 -18.34 -19.64
N PRO A 65 12.87 -19.11 -20.16
CA PRO A 65 13.98 -19.66 -19.38
C PRO A 65 14.89 -18.60 -18.76
N TYR A 66 14.91 -17.38 -19.31
CA TYR A 66 15.67 -16.26 -18.79
C TYR A 66 15.06 -15.67 -17.51
N LYS A 67 13.78 -15.94 -17.27
CA LYS A 67 13.09 -15.55 -16.03
C LYS A 67 13.62 -16.37 -14.84
N PRO A 68 14.09 -15.73 -13.74
CA PRO A 68 14.66 -16.42 -12.58
C PRO A 68 13.74 -17.46 -11.92
N LEU A 69 12.43 -17.21 -11.96
CA LEU A 69 11.41 -18.16 -11.50
C LEU A 69 11.42 -19.49 -12.26
N ASN A 70 11.95 -19.54 -13.48
CA ASN A 70 12.00 -20.73 -14.33
C ASN A 70 13.35 -21.46 -14.28
N TRP A 71 14.30 -21.02 -13.44
CA TRP A 71 15.56 -21.73 -13.24
C TRP A 71 15.35 -23.17 -12.74
N SER A 72 16.28 -24.06 -13.09
CA SER A 72 16.27 -25.44 -12.60
C SER A 72 16.34 -25.48 -11.07
N PHE A 73 15.71 -26.48 -10.46
CA PHE A 73 15.70 -26.62 -9.00
C PHE A 73 17.11 -26.67 -8.41
N GLY A 74 18.04 -27.40 -9.04
CA GLY A 74 19.44 -27.46 -8.63
C GLY A 74 20.12 -26.09 -8.61
N LYS A 75 19.87 -25.24 -9.61
CA LYS A 75 20.39 -23.88 -9.65
C LYS A 75 19.82 -23.02 -8.53
N LYS A 76 18.50 -23.06 -8.32
CA LYS A 76 17.83 -22.32 -7.23
C LYS A 76 18.38 -22.71 -5.86
N THR A 77 18.59 -24.01 -5.64
CA THR A 77 19.17 -24.54 -4.40
C THR A 77 20.63 -24.11 -4.24
N CYS A 78 21.46 -24.21 -5.28
CA CYS A 78 22.85 -23.76 -5.24
C CYS A 78 22.97 -22.26 -4.92
N THR A 79 22.18 -21.42 -5.60
CA THR A 79 22.09 -19.97 -5.33
C THR A 79 21.67 -19.69 -3.88
N THR A 80 20.67 -20.41 -3.37
CA THR A 80 20.19 -20.28 -1.98
C THR A 80 21.28 -20.63 -0.97
N ILE A 81 22.02 -21.72 -1.19
CA ILE A 81 23.11 -22.17 -0.31
C ILE A 81 24.28 -21.19 -0.32
N LEU A 82 24.67 -20.69 -1.50
CA LEU A 82 25.77 -19.73 -1.63
C LEU A 82 25.45 -18.40 -0.94
N TYR A 83 24.25 -17.85 -1.14
CA TYR A 83 23.81 -16.68 -0.40
C TYR A 83 23.71 -16.95 1.10
N GLY A 84 23.25 -18.14 1.50
CA GLY A 84 23.27 -18.60 2.90
C GLY A 84 24.69 -18.62 3.49
N PHE A 85 25.69 -19.09 2.74
CA PHE A 85 27.10 -19.13 3.16
C PHE A 85 27.72 -17.73 3.27
N ILE A 86 27.42 -16.83 2.33
CA ILE A 86 27.85 -15.42 2.38
C ILE A 86 27.27 -14.74 3.62
N THR A 87 25.97 -14.86 3.84
CA THR A 87 25.29 -14.29 5.01
C THR A 87 25.80 -14.92 6.31
N MET A 88 26.08 -16.23 6.31
CA MET A 88 26.68 -16.92 7.45
C MET A 88 28.04 -16.31 7.79
N GLY A 89 28.86 -15.90 6.81
CA GLY A 89 30.12 -15.19 7.08
C GLY A 89 29.91 -13.86 7.80
N SER A 90 28.88 -13.09 7.46
CA SER A 90 28.53 -11.86 8.18
C SER A 90 28.09 -12.12 9.63
N ALA A 91 27.26 -13.15 9.83
CA ALA A 91 26.83 -13.58 11.16
C ALA A 91 27.99 -14.12 12.00
N TRP A 92 28.88 -14.89 11.39
CA TRP A 92 30.09 -15.43 12.01
C TRP A 92 30.98 -14.30 12.54
N ALA A 93 31.26 -13.30 11.71
CA ALA A 93 32.06 -12.13 12.08
C ALA A 93 31.46 -11.31 13.24
N SER A 94 30.15 -11.46 13.52
CA SER A 94 29.50 -10.77 14.63
C SER A 94 29.86 -11.37 16.00
N SER A 95 30.10 -12.68 16.09
CA SER A 95 30.27 -13.39 17.37
C SER A 95 31.61 -14.11 17.52
N ALA A 96 32.40 -14.28 16.45
CA ALA A 96 33.76 -14.83 16.52
C ALA A 96 34.70 -14.01 17.43
N TYR A 97 34.44 -12.70 17.54
CA TYR A 97 35.21 -11.77 18.36
C TYR A 97 34.96 -11.95 19.87
N SER A 98 33.80 -12.47 20.28
CA SER A 98 33.40 -12.47 21.69
C SER A 98 34.33 -13.27 22.63
N PRO A 99 34.80 -14.48 22.27
CA PRO A 99 35.76 -15.23 23.12
C PRO A 99 37.12 -14.54 23.27
N ALA A 100 37.47 -13.65 22.34
CA ALA A 100 38.77 -12.99 22.30
C ALA A 100 38.84 -11.70 23.14
N ILE A 101 37.68 -11.21 23.63
CA ILE A 101 37.56 -9.97 24.41
C ILE A 101 38.55 -9.92 25.59
N PRO A 102 38.65 -10.94 26.46
CA PRO A 102 39.58 -10.89 27.60
C PRO A 102 41.06 -10.74 27.19
N SER A 103 41.45 -11.36 26.07
CA SER A 103 42.80 -11.28 25.51
C SER A 103 43.10 -9.90 24.93
N ILE A 104 42.10 -9.26 24.32
CA ILE A 104 42.18 -7.88 23.82
C ILE A 104 42.27 -6.89 24.98
N ASP A 105 41.44 -7.07 26.01
CA ASP A 105 41.41 -6.21 27.20
C ASP A 105 42.76 -6.20 27.90
N LYS A 106 43.37 -7.39 28.05
CA LYS A 106 44.72 -7.54 28.60
C LYS A 106 45.80 -6.92 27.72
N GLN A 107 45.74 -7.06 26.40
CA GLN A 107 46.77 -6.52 25.50
C GLN A 107 46.78 -4.99 25.48
N TYR A 108 45.59 -4.36 25.49
CA TYR A 108 45.46 -2.90 25.37
C TYR A 108 45.24 -2.18 26.71
N GLY A 109 45.10 -2.92 27.83
CA GLY A 109 44.89 -2.35 29.16
C GLY A 109 43.58 -1.58 29.29
N ILE A 110 42.52 -2.10 28.67
CA ILE A 110 41.18 -1.49 28.65
C ILE A 110 40.21 -2.27 29.55
N SER A 111 39.04 -1.69 29.84
CA SER A 111 37.98 -2.37 30.58
C SER A 111 37.15 -3.28 29.68
N ASP A 112 36.55 -4.33 30.25
CA ASP A 112 35.72 -5.31 29.54
C ASP A 112 34.56 -4.66 28.76
N GLU A 113 34.05 -3.51 29.22
CA GLU A 113 33.02 -2.75 28.51
C GLU A 113 33.53 -2.18 27.19
N VAL A 114 34.79 -1.71 27.15
CA VAL A 114 35.44 -1.19 25.94
C VAL A 114 35.77 -2.32 24.98
N GLY A 115 36.20 -3.48 25.47
CA GLY A 115 36.35 -4.69 24.65
C GLY A 115 35.03 -5.14 24.02
N THR A 116 33.96 -5.18 24.83
CA THR A 116 32.59 -5.54 24.39
C THR A 116 32.03 -4.56 23.35
N LEU A 117 32.42 -3.28 23.41
CA LEU A 117 32.02 -2.26 22.43
C LEU A 117 32.37 -2.67 20.98
N GLY A 118 33.43 -3.46 20.76
CA GLY A 118 33.78 -3.99 19.44
C GLY A 118 32.73 -4.94 18.85
N THR A 119 32.02 -5.70 19.71
CA THR A 119 30.86 -6.53 19.30
C THR A 119 29.64 -5.63 19.04
N SER A 120 29.38 -4.68 19.94
CA SER A 120 28.24 -3.78 19.85
C SER A 120 28.26 -2.87 18.62
N LEU A 121 29.41 -2.26 18.32
CA LEU A 121 29.57 -1.38 17.14
C LEU A 121 29.39 -2.15 15.83
N PHE A 122 29.85 -3.38 15.76
CA PHE A 122 29.59 -4.23 14.59
C PHE A 122 28.08 -4.47 14.41
N LEU A 123 27.35 -4.72 15.49
CA LEU A 123 25.90 -4.91 15.44
C LEU A 123 25.16 -3.62 15.08
N PHE A 124 25.57 -2.46 15.58
CA PHE A 124 25.03 -1.17 15.13
C PHE A 124 25.30 -0.92 13.63
N GLY A 125 26.49 -1.29 13.15
CA GLY A 125 26.79 -1.31 11.72
C GLY A 125 25.79 -2.17 10.96
N ILE A 126 25.54 -3.41 11.42
CA ILE A 126 24.53 -4.30 10.83
C ILE A 126 23.12 -3.71 10.84
N GLY A 127 22.78 -2.90 11.84
CA GLY A 127 21.49 -2.21 11.91
C GLY A 127 21.33 -1.10 10.88
N LEU A 128 22.40 -0.31 10.64
CA LEU A 128 22.37 0.86 9.77
C LEU A 128 22.55 0.53 8.29
N GLY A 129 23.41 -0.45 7.96
CA GLY A 129 23.69 -0.81 6.57
C GLY A 129 22.46 -1.19 5.72
N PRO A 130 21.46 -1.94 6.22
CA PRO A 130 20.23 -2.26 5.49
C PRO A 130 19.52 -1.05 4.88
N LEU A 131 19.61 0.11 5.54
CA LEU A 131 18.99 1.36 5.08
C LEU A 131 19.60 1.88 3.78
N LEU A 132 20.86 1.53 3.49
CA LEU A 132 21.56 1.88 2.25
C LEU A 132 21.55 0.72 1.24
N TRP A 133 21.73 -0.52 1.69
CA TRP A 133 21.92 -1.66 0.78
C TRP A 133 20.62 -2.23 0.21
N ALA A 134 19.48 -2.11 0.90
CA ALA A 134 18.19 -2.54 0.35
C ALA A 134 17.84 -1.75 -0.92
N PRO A 135 17.87 -0.40 -0.91
CA PRO A 135 17.49 0.39 -2.08
C PRO A 135 18.52 0.28 -3.22
N CYS A 136 19.81 0.18 -2.88
CA CYS A 136 20.85 -0.11 -3.88
C CYS A 136 20.60 -1.43 -4.62
N SER A 137 20.04 -2.45 -3.95
CA SER A 137 19.73 -3.73 -4.59
C SER A 137 18.54 -3.69 -5.55
N GLU A 138 17.61 -2.75 -5.34
CA GLU A 138 16.48 -2.51 -6.25
C GLU A 138 16.87 -1.62 -7.43
N ALA A 139 17.83 -0.70 -7.23
CA ALA A 139 18.34 0.17 -8.29
C ALA A 139 19.34 -0.54 -9.21
N TYR A 140 20.34 -1.21 -8.63
CA TYR A 140 21.52 -1.72 -9.36
C TYR A 140 21.54 -3.25 -9.52
N GLY A 141 20.56 -3.97 -8.97
CA GLY A 141 20.47 -5.44 -9.02
C GLY A 141 20.99 -6.12 -7.75
N ARG A 142 20.65 -7.41 -7.57
CA ARG A 142 20.91 -8.13 -6.32
C ARG A 142 22.36 -8.54 -6.17
N LYS A 143 23.04 -8.96 -7.25
CA LYS A 143 24.38 -9.54 -7.16
C LYS A 143 25.42 -8.50 -6.73
N ILE A 144 25.46 -7.36 -7.43
CA ILE A 144 26.46 -6.31 -7.17
C ILE A 144 26.21 -5.67 -5.80
N ALA A 145 24.95 -5.38 -5.47
CA ALA A 145 24.57 -4.79 -4.19
C ALA A 145 24.88 -5.68 -2.97
N VAL A 146 25.11 -6.98 -3.16
CA VAL A 146 25.57 -7.88 -2.08
C VAL A 146 27.09 -8.03 -2.10
N LEU A 147 27.67 -8.39 -3.25
CA LEU A 147 29.09 -8.79 -3.30
C LEU A 147 30.06 -7.61 -3.14
N ALA A 148 29.73 -6.42 -3.65
CA ALA A 148 30.63 -5.27 -3.55
C ALA A 148 30.77 -4.75 -2.10
N PRO A 149 29.69 -4.53 -1.33
CA PRO A 149 29.79 -4.26 0.10
C PRO A 149 30.46 -5.41 0.85
N TYR A 150 30.12 -6.66 0.55
CA TYR A 150 30.72 -7.80 1.24
C TYR A 150 32.24 -7.88 1.05
N PHE A 151 32.77 -7.58 -0.14
CA PHE A 151 34.21 -7.45 -0.37
C PHE A 151 34.87 -6.40 0.55
N ILE A 152 34.24 -5.22 0.69
CA ILE A 152 34.74 -4.18 1.60
C ILE A 152 34.75 -4.71 3.03
N SER A 153 33.72 -5.46 3.45
CA SER A 153 33.70 -6.06 4.78
C SER A 153 34.83 -7.08 4.99
N VAL A 154 35.16 -7.93 3.99
CA VAL A 154 36.30 -8.86 4.07
C VAL A 154 37.61 -8.11 4.30
N VAL A 155 37.84 -7.03 3.55
CA VAL A 155 39.04 -6.19 3.71
C VAL A 155 39.11 -5.58 5.10
N LEU A 156 37.98 -5.08 5.60
CA LEU A 156 37.90 -4.46 6.93
C LEU A 156 38.07 -5.48 8.08
N THR A 157 37.62 -6.73 7.91
CA THR A 157 37.90 -7.83 8.85
C THR A 157 39.41 -8.07 8.98
N PHE A 158 40.13 -8.14 7.86
CA PHE A 158 41.59 -8.23 7.90
C PHE A 158 42.22 -6.97 8.50
N ALA A 159 41.65 -5.79 8.25
CA ALA A 159 42.09 -4.54 8.87
C ALA A 159 41.94 -4.55 10.40
N THR A 160 40.86 -5.14 10.93
CA THR A 160 40.67 -5.36 12.37
C THR A 160 41.78 -6.24 12.94
N ALA A 161 42.13 -7.34 12.27
CA ALA A 161 43.19 -8.26 12.71
C ALA A 161 44.59 -7.59 12.79
N VAL A 162 44.91 -6.68 11.87
CA VAL A 162 46.21 -5.98 11.83
C VAL A 162 46.23 -4.65 12.61
N SER A 163 45.11 -4.26 13.21
CA SER A 163 45.00 -2.99 13.95
C SER A 163 45.94 -2.96 15.16
N LYS A 164 46.54 -1.79 15.40
CA LYS A 164 47.56 -1.56 16.44
C LYS A 164 47.03 -0.85 17.68
N ASP A 165 45.82 -0.32 17.60
CA ASP A 165 45.16 0.45 18.64
C ASP A 165 43.68 0.10 18.70
N ILE A 166 43.06 0.32 19.86
CA ILE A 166 41.66 -0.01 20.10
C ILE A 166 40.71 0.83 19.25
N GLN A 167 41.05 2.09 18.92
CA GLN A 167 40.17 2.96 18.14
C GLN A 167 40.01 2.41 16.72
N SER A 168 41.12 1.99 16.10
CA SER A 168 41.15 1.33 14.81
C SER A 168 40.35 0.03 14.82
N ILE A 169 40.45 -0.79 15.88
CA ILE A 169 39.62 -2.00 16.05
C ILE A 169 38.14 -1.60 16.06
N LEU A 170 37.73 -0.65 16.89
CA LEU A 170 36.32 -0.25 17.02
C LEU A 170 35.74 0.33 15.71
N ILE A 171 36.51 1.18 15.01
CA ILE A 171 36.09 1.79 13.74
C ILE A 171 35.97 0.72 12.65
N THR A 172 36.99 -0.13 12.49
CA THR A 172 36.97 -1.19 11.48
C THR A 172 35.84 -2.19 11.75
N ARG A 173 35.58 -2.53 13.02
CA ARG A 173 34.42 -3.35 13.43
C ARG A 173 33.09 -2.74 13.04
N PHE A 174 32.86 -1.45 13.30
CA PHE A 174 31.62 -0.77 12.90
C PHE A 174 31.40 -0.87 11.37
N PHE A 175 32.39 -0.49 10.58
CA PHE A 175 32.26 -0.50 9.13
C PHE A 175 32.19 -1.93 8.57
N THR A 176 32.88 -2.90 9.17
CA THR A 176 32.73 -4.32 8.82
C THR A 176 31.27 -4.76 8.99
N GLY A 177 30.65 -4.39 10.12
CA GLY A 177 29.21 -4.62 10.35
C GLY A 177 28.33 -3.91 9.32
N PHE A 178 28.60 -2.65 9.02
CA PHE A 178 27.85 -1.85 8.05
C PHE A 178 27.84 -2.48 6.66
N PHE A 179 29.00 -2.86 6.13
CA PHE A 179 29.14 -3.44 4.80
C PHE A 179 28.72 -4.92 4.73
N SER A 180 28.95 -5.71 5.79
CA SER A 180 28.56 -7.12 5.85
C SER A 180 27.05 -7.34 6.03
N SER A 181 26.28 -6.29 6.31
CA SER A 181 24.82 -6.35 6.39
C SER A 181 24.10 -6.49 5.05
N ALA A 182 24.75 -6.12 3.94
CA ALA A 182 24.18 -6.20 2.59
C ALA A 182 23.58 -7.59 2.24
N PRO A 183 24.27 -8.72 2.45
CA PRO A 183 23.67 -10.05 2.25
C PRO A 183 22.50 -10.34 3.20
N ILE A 184 22.54 -9.86 4.45
CA ILE A 184 21.46 -10.08 5.43
C ILE A 184 20.14 -9.47 4.94
N THR A 185 20.22 -8.28 4.33
CA THR A 185 19.07 -7.52 3.85
C THR A 185 18.57 -8.00 2.49
N ASN A 186 19.48 -8.23 1.55
CA ASN A 186 19.12 -8.37 0.13
C ASN A 186 18.77 -9.81 -0.28
N VAL A 187 19.20 -10.81 0.50
CA VAL A 187 18.90 -12.22 0.17
C VAL A 187 17.41 -12.53 0.24
N GLY A 188 16.65 -11.84 1.10
CA GLY A 188 15.18 -11.96 1.10
C GLY A 188 14.57 -11.65 -0.29
N GLY A 189 15.07 -10.60 -0.94
CA GLY A 189 14.69 -10.22 -2.31
C GLY A 189 15.13 -11.25 -3.35
N VAL A 190 16.35 -11.77 -3.24
CA VAL A 190 16.83 -12.87 -4.12
C VAL A 190 15.92 -14.09 -4.04
N LEU A 191 15.53 -14.49 -2.82
CA LEU A 191 14.67 -15.65 -2.62
C LEU A 191 13.26 -15.43 -3.18
N SER A 192 12.73 -14.20 -3.15
CA SER A 192 11.47 -13.87 -3.84
C SER A 192 11.59 -13.86 -5.37
N ASP A 193 12.78 -13.54 -5.91
CA ASP A 193 13.02 -13.50 -7.34
C ASP A 193 13.10 -14.92 -7.94
N ILE A 194 13.64 -15.90 -7.20
CA ILE A 194 13.90 -17.27 -7.71
C ILE A 194 12.89 -18.33 -7.26
N TRP A 195 12.24 -18.19 -6.10
CA TRP A 195 11.32 -19.21 -5.56
C TRP A 195 9.86 -18.81 -5.71
N HIS A 196 9.05 -19.74 -6.23
CA HIS A 196 7.60 -19.59 -6.25
C HIS A 196 7.04 -19.50 -4.80
N PRO A 197 5.99 -18.70 -4.52
CA PRO A 197 5.45 -18.48 -3.18
C PRO A 197 5.20 -19.76 -2.36
N GLN A 198 4.81 -20.85 -3.01
CA GLN A 198 4.53 -22.15 -2.36
C GLN A 198 5.77 -22.79 -1.71
N HIS A 199 6.96 -22.61 -2.30
CA HIS A 199 8.22 -23.21 -1.84
C HIS A 199 9.13 -22.20 -1.12
N ARG A 200 8.88 -20.90 -1.31
CA ARG A 200 9.69 -19.80 -0.77
C ARG A 200 9.88 -19.88 0.75
N ALA A 201 8.84 -20.21 1.51
CA ALA A 201 8.93 -20.26 2.97
C ALA A 201 9.92 -21.31 3.49
N VAL A 202 10.05 -22.45 2.82
CA VAL A 202 11.03 -23.49 3.18
C VAL A 202 12.45 -22.99 2.88
N ALA A 203 12.65 -22.36 1.71
CA ALA A 203 13.93 -21.77 1.35
C ALA A 203 14.38 -20.67 2.32
N VAL A 204 13.46 -19.77 2.72
CA VAL A 204 13.70 -18.73 3.74
C VAL A 204 14.04 -19.34 5.10
N THR A 205 13.38 -20.44 5.48
CA THR A 205 13.67 -21.16 6.74
C THR A 205 15.08 -21.74 6.74
N LEU A 206 15.48 -22.42 5.66
CA LEU A 206 16.82 -22.98 5.50
C LEU A 206 17.90 -21.90 5.46
N TYR A 207 17.64 -20.77 4.79
CA TYR A 207 18.51 -19.61 4.79
C TYR A 207 18.71 -19.01 6.19
N ALA A 208 17.64 -18.82 6.96
CA ALA A 208 17.78 -18.30 8.32
C ALA A 208 18.50 -19.29 9.25
N LEU A 209 18.33 -20.59 9.01
CA LEU A 209 19.08 -21.60 9.73
C LEU A 209 20.59 -21.42 9.53
N THR A 210 21.06 -21.19 8.30
CA THR A 210 22.49 -20.94 8.06
C THR A 210 22.98 -19.65 8.72
N LEU A 211 22.18 -18.58 8.68
CA LEU A 211 22.48 -17.31 9.35
C LEU A 211 22.69 -17.50 10.86
N VAL A 212 21.72 -18.10 11.56
CA VAL A 212 21.77 -18.26 13.02
C VAL A 212 22.80 -19.31 13.43
N SER A 213 23.00 -20.37 12.65
CA SER A 213 24.04 -21.37 12.95
C SER A 213 25.43 -20.74 12.94
N GLY A 214 25.68 -19.78 12.04
CA GLY A 214 26.94 -19.03 11.99
C GLY A 214 27.25 -18.30 13.29
N THR A 215 26.26 -17.66 13.93
CA THR A 215 26.50 -16.92 15.18
C THR A 215 26.80 -17.82 16.38
N VAL A 216 26.32 -19.07 16.36
CA VAL A 216 26.46 -20.03 17.46
C VAL A 216 27.74 -20.88 17.33
N ILE A 217 28.17 -21.19 16.10
CA ILE A 217 29.40 -21.95 15.86
C ILE A 217 30.65 -21.07 16.02
N ALA A 218 30.57 -19.79 15.66
CA ALA A 218 31.72 -18.88 15.69
C ALA A 218 32.42 -18.76 17.06
N PRO A 219 31.70 -18.65 18.21
CA PRO A 219 32.35 -18.64 19.53
C PRO A 219 33.11 -19.93 19.88
N ILE A 220 32.71 -21.08 19.32
CA ILE A 220 33.41 -22.35 19.54
C ILE A 220 34.78 -22.32 18.87
N VAL A 221 34.84 -21.80 17.63
CA VAL A 221 36.10 -21.62 16.92
C VAL A 221 36.96 -20.54 17.59
N GLY A 222 36.37 -19.43 18.03
CA GLY A 222 37.09 -18.41 18.81
C GLY A 222 37.70 -18.98 20.10
N GLY A 223 36.94 -19.77 20.85
CA GLY A 223 37.46 -20.47 22.04
C GLY A 223 38.55 -21.50 21.73
N ALA A 224 38.52 -22.15 20.55
CA ALA A 224 39.57 -23.05 20.12
C ALA A 224 40.89 -22.32 19.82
N VAL A 225 40.81 -21.12 19.23
CA VAL A 225 41.99 -20.26 18.96
C VAL A 225 42.65 -19.82 20.26
N GLU A 226 41.86 -19.41 21.25
CA GLU A 226 42.38 -19.03 22.58
C GLU A 226 43.05 -20.21 23.31
N VAL A 227 42.48 -21.43 23.24
CA VAL A 227 43.11 -22.62 23.85
C VAL A 227 44.39 -23.04 23.12
N ALA A 228 44.50 -22.76 21.83
CA ALA A 228 45.71 -23.04 21.05
C ALA A 228 46.86 -22.05 21.33
N ASP A 229 46.68 -21.11 22.26
CA ASP A 229 47.63 -20.05 22.61
C ASP A 229 48.05 -19.21 21.39
N LEU A 230 47.14 -19.07 20.43
CA LEU A 230 47.29 -18.20 19.28
C LEU A 230 46.83 -16.79 19.64
N ASP A 231 47.51 -15.78 19.09
CA ASP A 231 47.12 -14.36 19.24
C ASP A 231 45.65 -14.17 18.83
N TRP A 232 44.88 -13.37 19.59
CA TRP A 232 43.46 -13.07 19.34
C TRP A 232 43.21 -12.64 17.88
N ARG A 233 44.21 -12.03 17.24
CA ARG A 233 44.18 -11.64 15.81
C ARG A 233 43.81 -12.80 14.88
N TRP A 234 44.17 -14.04 15.25
CA TRP A 234 43.81 -15.23 14.50
C TRP A 234 42.30 -15.50 14.44
N THR A 235 41.52 -15.05 15.42
CA THR A 235 40.05 -15.12 15.36
C THR A 235 39.51 -14.31 14.19
N GLU A 236 40.06 -13.12 13.95
CA GLU A 236 39.70 -12.25 12.83
C GLU A 236 40.33 -12.72 11.50
N TYR A 237 41.56 -13.25 11.50
CA TYR A 237 42.14 -13.85 10.28
C TYR A 237 41.32 -15.03 9.77
N ILE A 238 40.90 -15.95 10.65
CA ILE A 238 40.07 -17.10 10.28
C ILE A 238 38.71 -16.62 9.76
N THR A 239 38.11 -15.64 10.43
CA THR A 239 36.86 -15.01 9.97
C THR A 239 37.01 -14.42 8.57
N GLY A 240 38.07 -13.63 8.35
CA GLY A 240 38.38 -13.04 7.05
C GLY A 240 38.60 -14.10 5.96
N MET A 241 39.27 -15.21 6.26
CA MET A 241 39.45 -16.33 5.31
C MET A 241 38.13 -17.01 4.93
N ILE A 242 37.24 -17.25 5.91
CA ILE A 242 35.90 -17.82 5.65
C ILE A 242 35.07 -16.88 4.78
N MET A 243 35.06 -15.58 5.11
CA MET A 243 34.36 -14.57 4.33
C MET A 243 34.94 -14.43 2.91
N ALA A 244 36.27 -14.43 2.77
CA ALA A 244 36.93 -14.38 1.46
C ALA A 244 36.58 -15.60 0.59
N LEU A 245 36.55 -16.80 1.18
CA LEU A 245 36.10 -18.01 0.49
C LEU A 245 34.65 -17.88 0.01
N ALA A 246 33.75 -17.41 0.89
CA ALA A 246 32.35 -17.18 0.54
C ALA A 246 32.20 -16.16 -0.60
N LEU A 247 33.00 -15.08 -0.58
CA LEU A 247 33.04 -14.08 -1.63
C LEU A 247 33.51 -14.66 -2.97
N VAL A 248 34.62 -15.41 -2.98
CA VAL A 248 35.16 -16.02 -4.21
C VAL A 248 34.15 -16.98 -4.83
N LEU A 249 33.54 -17.85 -4.02
CA LEU A 249 32.46 -18.72 -4.49
C LEU A 249 31.26 -17.92 -5.00
N GLY A 250 30.90 -16.83 -4.32
CA GLY A 250 29.85 -15.91 -4.74
C GLY A 250 30.12 -15.27 -6.11
N ILE A 251 31.32 -14.73 -6.34
CA ILE A 251 31.71 -14.11 -7.61
C ILE A 251 31.66 -15.11 -8.76
N VAL A 252 32.16 -16.33 -8.52
CA VAL A 252 32.28 -17.38 -9.54
C VAL A 252 30.92 -17.99 -9.89
N PHE A 253 30.08 -18.33 -8.90
CA PHE A 253 28.89 -19.16 -9.10
C PHE A 253 27.55 -18.40 -9.04
N LEU A 254 27.45 -17.23 -8.41
CA LEU A 254 26.18 -16.50 -8.36
C LEU A 254 25.89 -15.79 -9.68
N ASP A 255 24.64 -15.86 -10.10
CA ASP A 255 24.10 -15.10 -11.22
C ASP A 255 23.17 -13.99 -10.71
N GLU A 256 22.97 -12.96 -11.54
CA GLU A 256 21.97 -11.93 -11.25
C GLU A 256 20.56 -12.53 -11.28
N SER A 257 19.78 -12.26 -10.23
CA SER A 257 18.41 -12.73 -10.05
C SER A 257 17.37 -11.64 -10.26
N PHE A 258 17.75 -10.37 -10.34
CA PHE A 258 16.78 -9.28 -10.43
C PHE A 258 16.17 -9.17 -11.85
N PRO A 259 14.85 -9.38 -12.02
CA PRO A 259 14.22 -9.40 -13.35
C PRO A 259 14.44 -8.11 -14.15
N SER A 260 14.36 -6.95 -13.50
CA SER A 260 14.48 -5.65 -14.18
C SER A 260 15.87 -5.43 -14.77
N VAL A 261 16.94 -5.74 -14.02
CA VAL A 261 18.33 -5.64 -14.52
C VAL A 261 18.61 -6.70 -15.60
N LEU A 262 18.02 -7.89 -15.50
CA LEU A 262 18.12 -8.89 -16.56
C LEU A 262 17.52 -8.38 -17.88
N LEU A 263 16.39 -7.67 -17.82
CA LEU A 263 15.79 -7.03 -19.00
C LEU A 263 16.65 -5.89 -19.55
N VAL A 264 17.37 -5.12 -18.72
CA VAL A 264 18.36 -4.14 -19.18
C VAL A 264 19.49 -4.82 -19.95
N TYR A 265 19.99 -5.97 -19.49
CA TYR A 265 20.98 -6.73 -20.26
C TYR A 265 20.41 -7.24 -21.59
N LYS A 266 19.17 -7.74 -21.58
CA LYS A 266 18.45 -8.17 -22.80
C LYS A 266 18.26 -6.99 -23.77
N SER A 267 17.86 -5.81 -23.29
CA SER A 267 17.64 -4.61 -24.13
C SER A 267 18.95 -4.11 -24.76
N ARG A 268 20.06 -4.10 -24.01
CA ARG A 268 21.39 -3.73 -24.54
C ARG A 268 21.85 -4.66 -25.65
N GLU A 269 21.69 -5.96 -25.45
CA GLU A 269 22.05 -6.95 -26.46
C GLU A 269 21.18 -6.85 -27.72
N LEU A 270 19.86 -6.69 -27.55
CA LEU A 270 18.93 -6.49 -28.65
C LEU A 270 19.22 -5.20 -29.44
N ARG A 271 19.57 -4.09 -28.76
CA ARG A 271 20.00 -2.84 -29.41
C ARG A 271 21.20 -3.06 -30.33
N LEU A 272 22.23 -3.75 -29.82
CA LEU A 272 23.45 -4.03 -30.56
C LEU A 272 23.24 -4.97 -31.75
N ARG A 273 22.35 -5.95 -31.63
CA ARG A 273 22.06 -6.94 -32.69
C ARG A 273 21.15 -6.40 -33.79
N SER A 274 20.08 -5.72 -33.40
CA SER A 274 19.06 -5.22 -34.33
C SER A 274 19.42 -3.88 -34.97
N GLY A 275 20.31 -3.10 -34.34
CA GLY A 275 20.56 -1.70 -34.71
C GLY A 275 19.40 -0.75 -34.33
N ASN A 276 18.34 -1.25 -33.69
CA ASN A 276 17.23 -0.42 -33.21
C ASN A 276 17.53 0.10 -31.78
N TRP A 277 17.95 1.35 -31.70
CA TRP A 277 18.31 2.04 -30.45
C TRP A 277 17.11 2.45 -29.59
N ALA A 278 15.87 2.35 -30.11
CA ALA A 278 14.66 2.67 -29.36
C ALA A 278 14.28 1.58 -28.33
N LEU A 279 14.83 0.35 -28.48
CA LEU A 279 14.60 -0.74 -27.54
C LEU A 279 15.23 -0.43 -26.18
N HIS A 280 14.40 -0.31 -25.15
CA HIS A 280 14.85 -0.10 -23.77
C HIS A 280 14.01 -0.93 -22.81
N ALA A 281 14.57 -1.24 -21.64
CA ALA A 281 13.81 -1.88 -20.57
C ALA A 281 13.07 -0.79 -19.76
N GLN A 282 11.91 -1.11 -19.19
CA GLN A 282 11.14 -0.19 -18.34
C GLN A 282 11.98 0.38 -17.17
N HIS A 283 12.95 -0.39 -16.68
CA HIS A 283 13.88 0.05 -15.64
C HIS A 283 14.86 1.15 -16.09
N GLU A 284 15.05 1.34 -17.39
CA GLU A 284 15.88 2.42 -17.97
C GLU A 284 15.11 3.74 -18.09
N GLU A 285 13.78 3.72 -18.02
CA GLU A 285 12.95 4.93 -17.94
C GLU A 285 12.94 5.53 -16.52
N TRP A 286 13.46 4.78 -15.54
CA TRP A 286 13.47 5.19 -14.15
C TRP A 286 14.71 6.04 -13.82
N ASP A 287 14.58 7.36 -13.95
CA ASP A 287 15.56 8.33 -13.45
C ASP A 287 15.42 8.49 -11.92
N ALA A 288 15.88 7.48 -11.18
CA ALA A 288 15.90 7.55 -9.72
C ALA A 288 16.99 8.52 -9.25
N THR A 289 16.62 9.75 -8.93
CA THR A 289 17.54 10.68 -8.23
C THR A 289 17.92 10.08 -6.87
N LEU A 290 19.16 10.25 -6.41
CA LEU A 290 19.54 9.86 -5.04
C LEU A 290 18.54 10.42 -4.01
N LYS A 291 18.05 11.64 -4.20
CA LYS A 291 17.02 12.25 -3.34
C LYS A 291 15.71 11.45 -3.26
N ASP A 292 15.27 10.82 -4.35
CA ASP A 292 14.07 9.99 -4.39
C ASP A 292 14.29 8.62 -3.72
N LEU A 293 15.49 8.07 -3.87
CA LEU A 293 15.94 6.89 -3.13
C LEU A 293 15.98 7.16 -1.63
N TRP A 294 16.49 8.32 -1.21
CA TRP A 294 16.53 8.74 0.20
C TRP A 294 15.12 8.96 0.77
N SER A 295 14.22 9.69 0.08
CA SER A 295 12.87 9.97 0.60
C SER A 295 11.97 8.74 0.63
N ARG A 296 12.05 7.85 -0.37
CA ARG A 296 11.18 6.66 -0.48
C ARG A 296 11.63 5.50 0.40
N TYR A 297 12.93 5.32 0.68
CA TYR A 297 13.41 4.11 1.36
C TYR A 297 13.94 4.31 2.78
N LEU A 298 14.39 5.52 3.17
CA LEU A 298 14.82 5.75 4.55
C LEU A 298 13.66 6.15 5.46
N ILE A 299 12.69 6.93 4.98
CA ILE A 299 11.59 7.44 5.82
C ILE A 299 10.51 6.37 6.04
N ARG A 300 10.19 5.58 5.00
CA ARG A 300 9.10 4.60 5.03
C ARG A 300 9.26 3.49 6.09
N PRO A 301 10.44 2.89 6.33
CA PRO A 301 10.61 1.92 7.41
C PRO A 301 10.22 2.49 8.79
N PHE A 302 10.58 3.75 9.08
CA PHE A 302 10.20 4.41 10.33
C PHE A 302 8.71 4.77 10.37
N GLN A 303 8.09 5.11 9.24
CA GLN A 303 6.64 5.28 9.15
C GLN A 303 5.89 3.96 9.42
N LEU A 304 6.38 2.83 8.89
CA LEU A 304 5.82 1.51 9.17
C LEU A 304 5.94 1.15 10.66
N LEU A 305 7.03 1.55 11.32
CA LEU A 305 7.20 1.37 12.76
C LEU A 305 6.17 2.15 13.59
N MET A 306 5.56 3.20 13.05
CA MET A 306 4.46 3.91 13.72
C MET A 306 3.14 3.14 13.67
N THR A 307 3.05 2.07 12.86
CA THR A 307 1.89 1.19 12.89
C THR A 307 1.96 0.25 14.10
N PRO A 308 0.89 0.11 14.91
CA PRO A 308 0.93 -0.69 16.15
C PRO A 308 1.36 -2.14 15.95
N ILE A 309 0.94 -2.77 14.83
CA ILE A 309 1.23 -4.17 14.53
C ILE A 309 2.71 -4.36 14.18
N CYS A 310 3.25 -3.52 13.28
CA CYS A 310 4.67 -3.60 12.92
C CYS A 310 5.54 -3.31 14.14
N PHE A 311 5.18 -2.31 14.95
CA PHE A 311 5.89 -1.99 16.18
C PHE A 311 5.94 -3.16 17.15
N ALA A 312 4.79 -3.78 17.46
CA ALA A 312 4.71 -4.84 18.45
C ALA A 312 5.49 -6.10 18.02
N ILE A 313 5.32 -6.54 16.76
CA ILE A 313 6.03 -7.72 16.25
C ILE A 313 7.53 -7.45 16.10
N ALA A 314 7.91 -6.29 15.57
CA ALA A 314 9.32 -5.93 15.44
C ALA A 314 9.98 -5.79 16.81
N LEU A 315 9.33 -5.15 17.79
CA LEU A 315 9.84 -5.02 19.16
C LEU A 315 10.02 -6.39 19.81
N TYR A 316 9.04 -7.29 19.67
CA TYR A 316 9.13 -8.63 20.25
C TYR A 316 10.26 -9.46 19.62
N ALA A 317 10.35 -9.50 18.29
CA ALA A 317 11.42 -10.19 17.58
C ALA A 317 12.80 -9.61 17.91
N SER A 318 12.89 -8.28 18.00
CA SER A 318 14.12 -7.55 18.36
C SER A 318 14.56 -7.83 19.79
N PHE A 319 13.63 -7.88 20.72
CA PHE A 319 13.91 -8.20 22.12
C PHE A 319 14.44 -9.63 22.29
N VAL A 320 13.80 -10.61 21.63
CA VAL A 320 14.24 -12.01 21.63
C VAL A 320 15.63 -12.16 20.99
N TYR A 321 15.92 -11.41 19.94
CA TYR A 321 17.24 -11.35 19.31
C TYR A 321 18.31 -10.69 20.20
N GLY A 322 17.95 -9.62 20.92
CA GLY A 322 18.82 -9.01 21.92
C GLY A 322 19.22 -10.00 23.03
N ILE A 323 18.26 -10.79 23.51
CA ILE A 323 18.53 -11.83 24.52
C ILE A 323 19.46 -12.93 23.96
N LEU A 324 19.37 -13.29 22.68
CA LEU A 324 20.34 -14.22 22.09
C LEU A 324 21.76 -13.69 22.24
N TYR A 325 22.02 -12.43 21.87
CA TYR A 325 23.36 -11.82 22.01
C TYR A 325 23.77 -11.62 23.46
N LEU A 326 22.83 -11.27 24.34
CA LEU A 326 23.07 -11.26 25.79
C LEU A 326 23.50 -12.64 26.29
N SER A 327 22.87 -13.70 25.76
CA SER A 327 23.22 -15.07 26.15
C SER A 327 24.63 -15.44 25.70
N LEU A 328 25.12 -14.94 24.55
CA LEU A 328 26.49 -15.18 24.10
C LEU A 328 27.54 -14.73 25.13
N ALA A 329 27.31 -13.58 25.78
CA ALA A 329 28.16 -13.10 26.88
C ALA A 329 28.00 -13.92 28.17
N SER A 330 26.84 -14.54 28.38
CA SER A 330 26.56 -15.33 29.58
C SER A 330 27.26 -16.69 29.64
N PHE A 331 27.61 -17.29 28.49
CA PHE A 331 28.23 -18.62 28.44
C PHE A 331 29.65 -18.63 29.02
N PRO A 332 30.56 -17.70 28.64
CA PRO A 332 31.86 -17.56 29.29
C PRO A 332 31.76 -17.42 30.82
N ILE A 333 30.87 -16.56 31.32
CA ILE A 333 30.68 -16.37 32.77
C ILE A 333 30.24 -17.68 33.45
N GLN A 334 29.23 -18.36 32.90
CA GLN A 334 28.65 -19.56 33.53
C GLN A 334 29.60 -20.76 33.51
N PHE A 335 30.33 -20.98 32.40
CA PHE A 335 31.12 -22.19 32.21
C PHE A 335 32.61 -21.98 32.44
N GLN A 336 33.16 -20.79 32.12
CA GLN A 336 34.58 -20.50 32.30
C GLN A 336 34.85 -19.92 33.69
N GLU A 337 34.12 -18.89 34.12
CA GLU A 337 34.39 -18.25 35.42
C GLU A 337 33.86 -19.05 36.60
N ILE A 338 32.57 -19.43 36.58
CA ILE A 338 31.93 -20.11 37.73
C ILE A 338 32.39 -21.57 37.84
N ARG A 339 32.53 -22.27 36.71
CA ARG A 339 32.91 -23.70 36.68
C ARG A 339 34.40 -23.94 36.42
N GLY A 340 35.16 -22.92 36.04
CA GLY A 340 36.60 -23.04 35.78
C GLY A 340 36.97 -23.81 34.51
N TRP A 341 36.06 -23.95 33.54
CA TRP A 341 36.38 -24.66 32.30
C TRP A 341 37.23 -23.80 31.37
N ASN A 342 38.06 -24.44 30.54
CA ASN A 342 38.84 -23.72 29.53
C ASN A 342 37.94 -23.09 28.44
N ALA A 343 38.48 -22.18 27.64
CA ALA A 343 37.68 -21.39 26.69
C ALA A 343 36.92 -22.26 25.66
N LEU A 344 37.53 -23.34 25.18
CA LEU A 344 36.90 -24.28 24.23
C LEU A 344 35.78 -25.10 24.87
N VAL A 345 36.04 -25.76 26.00
CA VAL A 345 35.06 -26.60 26.70
C VAL A 345 33.90 -25.74 27.22
N GLY A 346 34.19 -24.50 27.66
CA GLY A 346 33.18 -23.51 28.03
C GLY A 346 32.31 -23.01 26.86
N ALA A 347 32.78 -23.15 25.60
CA ALA A 347 32.01 -22.79 24.41
C ALA A 347 31.17 -23.96 23.85
N LEU A 348 31.49 -25.23 24.17
CA LEU A 348 30.71 -26.39 23.71
C LEU A 348 29.20 -26.35 24.03
N PRO A 349 28.73 -25.76 25.14
CA PRO A 349 27.30 -25.58 25.40
C PRO A 349 26.54 -24.80 24.31
N PHE A 350 27.21 -24.02 23.46
CA PHE A 350 26.60 -23.43 22.26
C PHE A 350 26.05 -24.50 21.29
N LEU A 351 26.59 -25.72 21.29
CA LEU A 351 26.01 -26.83 20.52
C LEU A 351 24.61 -27.20 21.02
N GLY A 352 24.32 -27.06 22.31
CA GLY A 352 22.97 -27.23 22.85
C GLY A 352 22.00 -26.21 22.26
N LEU A 353 22.42 -24.94 22.18
CA LEU A 353 21.66 -23.88 21.53
C LEU A 353 21.43 -24.19 20.03
N LEU A 354 22.44 -24.70 19.33
CA LEU A 354 22.35 -25.12 17.93
C LEU A 354 21.36 -26.28 17.72
N ILE A 355 21.38 -27.29 18.60
CA ILE A 355 20.40 -28.39 18.57
C ILE A 355 18.98 -27.84 18.73
N GLY A 356 18.79 -26.89 19.66
CA GLY A 356 17.51 -26.19 19.82
C GLY A 356 17.05 -25.49 18.54
N ILE A 357 17.95 -24.75 17.90
CA ILE A 357 17.69 -24.06 16.63
C ILE A 357 17.29 -25.05 15.52
N LEU A 358 17.98 -26.19 15.40
CA LEU A 358 17.65 -27.24 14.44
C LEU A 358 16.25 -27.83 14.68
N LEU A 359 15.90 -28.11 15.94
CA LEU A 359 14.55 -28.56 16.30
C LEU A 359 13.50 -27.49 15.98
N GLY A 360 13.79 -26.21 16.25
CA GLY A 360 12.93 -25.09 15.88
C GLY A 360 12.71 -24.98 14.37
N ALA A 361 13.73 -25.27 13.56
CA ALA A 361 13.60 -25.33 12.10
C ALA A 361 12.67 -26.46 11.66
N VAL A 362 12.77 -27.64 12.26
CA VAL A 362 11.85 -28.76 12.00
C VAL A 362 10.41 -28.35 12.34
N VAL A 363 10.17 -27.73 13.50
CA VAL A 363 8.83 -27.25 13.89
C VAL A 363 8.26 -26.27 12.86
N ASN A 364 9.06 -25.31 12.39
CA ASN A 364 8.64 -24.35 11.37
C ASN A 364 8.33 -25.02 10.01
N ILE A 365 9.16 -25.98 9.58
CA ILE A 365 8.96 -26.73 8.35
C ILE A 365 7.69 -27.60 8.43
N VAL A 366 7.42 -28.23 9.58
CA VAL A 366 6.18 -28.99 9.80
C VAL A 366 4.96 -28.06 9.77
N ASN A 367 5.04 -26.91 10.45
CA ASN A 367 3.97 -25.91 10.44
C ASN A 367 3.70 -25.33 9.04
N GLN A 368 4.67 -25.38 8.12
CA GLN A 368 4.45 -24.96 6.73
C GLN A 368 3.36 -25.77 6.04
N ARG A 369 3.11 -27.04 6.42
CA ARG A 369 1.99 -27.83 5.91
C ARG A 369 0.64 -27.25 6.34
N PHE A 370 0.53 -26.89 7.61
CA PHE A 370 -0.65 -26.23 8.18
C PHE A 370 -0.89 -24.87 7.52
N TYR A 371 0.16 -24.06 7.36
CA TYR A 371 0.07 -22.79 6.65
C TYR A 371 -0.35 -22.98 5.18
N ALA A 372 0.23 -23.95 4.46
CA ALA A 372 -0.11 -24.20 3.06
C ALA A 372 -1.57 -24.63 2.88
N GLN A 373 -2.13 -25.41 3.81
CA GLN A 373 -3.56 -25.75 3.82
C GLN A 373 -4.43 -24.51 4.01
N ARG A 374 -4.10 -23.65 4.99
CA ARG A 374 -4.81 -22.38 5.24
C ARG A 374 -4.67 -21.39 4.08
N PHE A 375 -3.51 -21.34 3.44
CA PHE A 375 -3.23 -20.53 2.27
C PHE A 375 -4.08 -20.97 1.06
N ARG A 376 -4.18 -22.28 0.82
CA ARG A 376 -5.06 -22.84 -0.22
C ARG A 376 -6.54 -22.60 0.10
N ALA A 377 -6.93 -22.78 1.37
CA ALA A 377 -8.30 -22.50 1.82
C ALA A 377 -8.67 -21.02 1.71
N ASN A 378 -7.69 -20.11 1.73
CA ASN A 378 -7.88 -18.67 1.59
C ASN A 378 -7.62 -18.16 0.14
N ASN A 379 -7.99 -18.95 -0.88
CA ASN A 379 -7.83 -18.58 -2.30
C ASN A 379 -6.40 -18.13 -2.69
N ASN A 380 -5.37 -18.79 -2.16
CA ASN A 380 -3.95 -18.45 -2.38
C ASN A 380 -3.55 -17.03 -1.94
N LYS A 381 -4.26 -16.44 -0.97
CA LYS A 381 -3.85 -15.19 -0.31
C LYS A 381 -3.12 -15.48 0.99
N PRO A 382 -2.04 -14.74 1.31
CA PRO A 382 -1.29 -14.93 2.55
C PRO A 382 -2.20 -14.69 3.76
N VAL A 383 -2.10 -15.57 4.77
CA VAL A 383 -2.81 -15.47 6.05
C VAL A 383 -1.77 -15.29 7.15
N PRO A 384 -1.41 -14.05 7.53
CA PRO A 384 -0.35 -13.80 8.50
C PRO A 384 -0.58 -14.51 9.84
N GLU A 385 -1.83 -14.57 10.32
CA GLU A 385 -2.20 -15.15 11.62
C GLU A 385 -1.89 -16.65 11.71
N ALA A 386 -1.88 -17.35 10.58
CA ALA A 386 -1.49 -18.76 10.52
C ALA A 386 0.01 -18.98 10.82
N ARG A 387 0.81 -17.91 10.90
CA ARG A 387 2.21 -17.93 11.33
C ARG A 387 2.40 -17.85 12.86
N LEU A 388 1.36 -17.45 13.61
CA LEU A 388 1.46 -17.21 15.07
C LEU A 388 1.58 -18.48 15.95
N PRO A 389 0.99 -19.66 15.63
CA PRO A 389 1.02 -20.80 16.53
C PRO A 389 2.43 -21.29 16.92
N PRO A 390 3.41 -21.42 15.99
CA PRO A 390 4.80 -21.72 16.35
C PRO A 390 5.43 -20.67 17.26
N MET A 391 5.08 -19.39 17.08
CA MET A 391 5.57 -18.30 17.93
C MET A 391 5.07 -18.44 19.38
N MET A 392 3.80 -18.84 19.57
CA MET A 392 3.22 -19.06 20.89
C MET A 392 3.91 -20.22 21.61
N LEU A 393 4.11 -21.35 20.92
CA LEU A 393 4.87 -22.49 21.47
C LEU A 393 6.31 -22.09 21.78
N GLY A 394 6.95 -21.37 20.85
CA GLY A 394 8.31 -20.86 21.03
C GLY A 394 8.47 -19.99 22.26
N SER A 395 7.48 -19.14 22.59
CA SER A 395 7.52 -18.27 23.77
C SER A 395 7.61 -19.03 25.09
N ILE A 396 6.94 -20.19 25.19
CA ILE A 396 6.95 -21.05 26.37
C ILE A 396 8.34 -21.69 26.53
N PHE A 397 8.85 -22.31 25.46
CA PHE A 397 10.18 -22.94 25.48
C PHE A 397 11.31 -21.94 25.68
N PHE A 398 11.22 -20.75 25.09
CA PHE A 398 12.20 -19.68 25.25
C PHE A 398 12.30 -19.24 26.71
N THR A 399 11.16 -18.97 27.34
CA THR A 399 11.10 -18.52 28.74
C THR A 399 11.52 -19.64 29.71
N ALA A 400 11.06 -20.87 29.48
CA ALA A 400 11.46 -22.03 30.28
C ALA A 400 12.97 -22.31 30.14
N GLY A 401 13.53 -22.19 28.94
CA GLY A 401 14.94 -22.40 28.67
C GLY A 401 15.83 -21.42 29.43
N LEU A 402 15.52 -20.12 29.38
CA LEU A 402 16.24 -19.09 30.15
C LEU A 402 16.14 -19.33 31.66
N PHE A 403 14.98 -19.76 32.15
CA PHE A 403 14.79 -20.08 33.56
C PHE A 403 15.63 -21.28 33.99
N ILE A 404 15.60 -22.37 33.22
CA ILE A 404 16.39 -23.58 33.49
C ILE A 404 17.88 -23.24 33.46
N MET A 405 18.34 -22.53 32.42
CA MET A 405 19.74 -22.13 32.27
C MET A 405 20.22 -21.30 33.47
N GLY A 406 19.44 -20.31 33.90
CA GLY A 406 19.76 -19.52 35.08
C GLY A 406 19.75 -20.28 36.41
N TRP A 407 18.75 -21.13 36.64
CA TRP A 407 18.62 -21.85 37.92
C TRP A 407 19.64 -22.97 38.09
N THR A 408 20.14 -23.52 36.98
CA THR A 408 21.09 -24.64 36.97
C THR A 408 22.52 -24.21 36.66
N SER A 409 22.81 -22.91 36.61
CA SER A 409 24.14 -22.38 36.31
C SER A 409 25.16 -22.59 37.44
N ASP A 410 24.71 -22.87 38.66
CA ASP A 410 25.59 -23.04 39.82
C ASP A 410 26.55 -24.23 39.66
N ALA A 411 27.78 -24.09 40.15
CA ALA A 411 28.84 -25.09 39.99
C ALA A 411 28.46 -26.44 40.63
N GLY A 412 27.67 -26.42 41.72
CA GLY A 412 27.21 -27.62 42.43
C GLY A 412 26.14 -28.45 41.71
N ILE A 413 25.51 -27.92 40.65
CA ILE A 413 24.48 -28.63 39.88
C ILE A 413 25.13 -29.27 38.64
N PHE A 414 24.68 -30.48 38.26
CA PHE A 414 25.19 -31.20 37.10
C PHE A 414 25.05 -30.36 35.81
N TRP A 415 26.14 -30.23 35.05
CA TRP A 415 26.27 -29.34 33.88
C TRP A 415 25.26 -29.58 32.76
N PHE A 416 24.58 -30.74 32.75
CA PHE A 416 23.55 -31.05 31.76
C PHE A 416 22.31 -30.15 31.89
N GLY A 417 21.98 -29.71 33.11
CA GLY A 417 20.85 -28.79 33.37
C GLY A 417 20.89 -27.52 32.51
N PRO A 418 21.96 -26.72 32.55
CA PRO A 418 22.02 -25.47 31.79
C PRO A 418 22.08 -25.71 30.28
N ILE A 419 22.62 -26.85 29.83
CA ILE A 419 22.61 -27.23 28.40
C ILE A 419 21.20 -27.57 27.92
N CYS A 420 20.38 -28.28 28.71
CA CYS A 420 18.96 -28.47 28.41
C CYS A 420 18.21 -27.13 28.33
N GLY A 421 18.56 -26.18 29.21
CA GLY A 421 18.08 -24.81 29.14
C GLY A 421 18.43 -24.15 27.81
N ALA A 422 19.69 -24.25 27.38
CA ALA A 422 20.16 -23.72 26.10
C ALA A 422 19.42 -24.32 24.89
N VAL A 423 19.13 -25.63 24.89
CA VAL A 423 18.34 -26.29 23.83
C VAL A 423 16.93 -25.68 23.76
N CYS A 424 16.24 -25.53 24.90
CA CYS A 424 14.91 -24.92 24.96
C CYS A 424 14.94 -23.45 24.50
N THR A 425 15.96 -22.69 24.91
CA THR A 425 16.15 -21.30 24.47
C THR A 425 16.38 -21.22 22.96
N GLY A 426 17.18 -22.12 22.37
CA GLY A 426 17.42 -22.16 20.93
C GLY A 426 16.17 -22.48 20.11
N LEU A 427 15.38 -23.46 20.58
CA LEU A 427 14.11 -23.82 19.97
C LEU A 427 13.11 -22.66 20.00
N GLY A 428 12.98 -22.04 21.17
CA GLY A 428 12.08 -20.89 21.35
C GLY A 428 12.51 -19.69 20.52
N PHE A 429 13.80 -19.34 20.55
CA PHE A 429 14.38 -18.23 19.78
C PHE A 429 14.08 -18.40 18.29
N PHE A 430 14.44 -19.55 17.71
CA PHE A 430 14.35 -19.74 16.25
C PHE A 430 12.89 -19.75 15.78
N THR A 431 11.99 -20.39 16.53
CA THR A 431 10.56 -20.44 16.20
C THR A 431 9.91 -19.06 16.26
N ILE A 432 10.17 -18.28 17.32
CA ILE A 432 9.65 -16.91 17.46
C ILE A 432 10.17 -16.03 16.32
N PHE A 433 11.49 -16.03 16.12
CA PHE A 433 12.13 -15.14 15.18
C PHE A 433 11.69 -15.39 13.74
N GLN A 434 11.59 -16.67 13.34
CA GLN A 434 11.09 -17.00 12.01
C GLN A 434 9.60 -16.71 11.83
N ALA A 435 8.77 -17.00 12.82
CA ALA A 435 7.35 -16.70 12.74
C ALA A 435 7.10 -15.19 12.61
N ALA A 436 7.81 -14.37 13.38
CA ALA A 436 7.72 -12.91 13.34
C ALA A 436 8.16 -12.33 11.98
N LEU A 437 9.27 -12.81 11.41
CA LEU A 437 9.73 -12.38 10.08
C LEU A 437 8.71 -12.72 8.98
N ASN A 438 8.21 -13.97 8.96
CA ASN A 438 7.22 -14.37 7.97
C ASN A 438 5.89 -13.62 8.16
N TYR A 439 5.50 -13.35 9.42
CA TYR A 439 4.32 -12.53 9.73
C TYR A 439 4.46 -11.11 9.15
N LEU A 440 5.60 -10.42 9.37
CA LEU A 440 5.82 -9.08 8.82
C LEU A 440 5.79 -9.06 7.28
N ILE A 441 6.38 -10.08 6.62
CA ILE A 441 6.37 -10.20 5.16
C ILE A 441 4.95 -10.41 4.63
N ASP A 442 4.18 -11.29 5.27
CA ASP A 442 2.82 -11.64 4.85
C ASP A 442 1.81 -10.51 5.17
N THR A 443 2.02 -9.74 6.25
CA THR A 443 1.16 -8.59 6.64
C THR A 443 1.43 -7.38 5.74
N PHE A 444 2.70 -7.06 5.46
CA PHE A 444 3.10 -5.90 4.66
C PHE A 444 3.53 -6.30 3.25
N THR A 445 2.74 -7.08 2.52
CA THR A 445 3.12 -7.63 1.20
C THR A 445 3.71 -6.59 0.23
N LYS A 446 3.06 -5.43 0.09
CA LYS A 446 3.52 -4.31 -0.78
C LYS A 446 4.81 -3.65 -0.30
N TYR A 447 5.07 -3.64 1.01
CA TYR A 447 6.22 -2.94 1.63
C TYR A 447 7.09 -3.91 2.45
N SER A 448 7.16 -5.17 2.03
CA SER A 448 7.75 -6.26 2.82
C SER A 448 9.24 -6.03 3.08
N ALA A 449 9.97 -5.50 2.10
CA ALA A 449 11.37 -5.12 2.24
C ALA A 449 11.57 -4.04 3.33
N SER A 450 10.72 -3.00 3.37
CA SER A 450 10.78 -1.94 4.38
C SER A 450 10.42 -2.44 5.77
N ALA A 451 9.42 -3.34 5.89
CA ALA A 451 9.06 -3.97 7.16
C ALA A 451 10.19 -4.87 7.71
N VAL A 452 10.86 -5.63 6.85
CA VAL A 452 12.03 -6.44 7.24
C VAL A 452 13.23 -5.55 7.58
N ALA A 453 13.43 -4.45 6.87
CA ALA A 453 14.50 -3.48 7.15
C ALA A 453 14.34 -2.86 8.54
N VAL A 454 13.13 -2.41 8.91
CA VAL A 454 12.93 -1.80 10.25
C VAL A 454 13.08 -2.81 11.37
N ASN A 455 12.62 -4.06 11.17
CA ASN A 455 12.85 -5.14 12.13
C ASN A 455 14.35 -5.47 12.27
N THR A 456 15.10 -5.39 11.17
CA THR A 456 16.56 -5.59 11.19
C THR A 456 17.28 -4.44 11.89
N PHE A 457 16.86 -3.20 11.68
CA PHE A 457 17.39 -2.05 12.39
C PHE A 457 17.14 -2.20 13.90
N LEU A 458 15.88 -2.40 14.31
CA LEU A 458 15.50 -2.48 15.71
C LEU A 458 16.17 -3.66 16.42
N ARG A 459 16.24 -4.85 15.80
CA ARG A 459 16.92 -6.01 16.43
C ARG A 459 18.40 -5.77 16.65
N SER A 460 19.04 -5.05 15.72
CA SER A 460 20.47 -4.78 15.78
C SER A 460 20.80 -3.75 16.86
N VAL A 461 19.89 -2.80 17.11
CA VAL A 461 19.98 -1.91 18.27
C VAL A 461 19.92 -2.71 19.57
N PHE A 462 18.95 -3.61 19.72
CA PHE A 462 18.85 -4.45 20.92
C PHE A 462 20.06 -5.37 21.09
N ALA A 463 20.50 -6.03 20.01
CA ALA A 463 21.67 -6.89 20.03
C ALA A 463 22.98 -6.12 20.30
N GLY A 464 23.10 -4.86 19.86
CA GLY A 464 24.25 -4.01 20.15
C GLY A 464 24.26 -3.49 21.60
N CYS A 465 23.09 -3.12 22.14
CA CYS A 465 22.99 -2.56 23.49
C CYS A 465 23.10 -3.63 24.59
N PHE A 466 22.55 -4.83 24.39
CA PHE A 466 22.42 -5.83 25.46
C PHE A 466 23.75 -6.36 26.00
N PRO A 467 24.75 -6.66 25.15
CA PRO A 467 26.08 -7.06 25.61
C PRO A 467 26.76 -6.03 26.52
N LEU A 468 26.55 -4.72 26.30
CA LEU A 468 27.25 -3.65 27.03
C LEU A 468 26.96 -3.65 28.54
N PHE A 469 25.79 -4.13 28.96
CA PHE A 469 25.44 -4.26 30.38
C PHE A 469 25.48 -5.71 30.88
N ALA A 470 25.83 -6.67 30.03
CA ALA A 470 25.76 -8.10 30.36
C ALA A 470 26.66 -8.45 31.56
N ASN A 471 27.95 -8.12 31.48
CA ASN A 471 28.92 -8.40 32.54
C ASN A 471 28.50 -7.77 33.87
N ALA A 472 28.22 -6.46 33.87
CA ALA A 472 27.73 -5.75 35.06
C ALA A 472 26.47 -6.40 35.66
N MET A 473 25.51 -6.80 34.82
CA MET A 473 24.29 -7.48 35.25
C MET A 473 24.59 -8.85 35.88
N TYR A 474 25.42 -9.68 35.25
CA TYR A 474 25.72 -11.03 35.71
C TYR A 474 26.57 -11.06 36.99
N HIS A 475 27.56 -10.17 37.12
CA HIS A 475 28.39 -10.09 38.32
C HIS A 475 27.66 -9.47 39.53
N THR A 476 26.80 -8.46 39.32
CA THR A 476 26.12 -7.78 40.43
C THR A 476 24.95 -8.59 40.98
N LEU A 477 24.17 -9.23 40.09
CA LEU A 477 22.97 -9.97 40.49
C LEU A 477 23.26 -11.45 40.75
N GLY A 478 24.35 -11.99 40.19
CA GLY A 478 24.61 -13.42 40.11
C GLY A 478 23.81 -14.09 39.00
N THR A 479 24.34 -15.16 38.40
CA THR A 479 23.78 -15.80 37.19
C THR A 479 22.33 -16.27 37.31
N ALA A 480 21.96 -16.76 38.49
CA ALA A 480 20.59 -17.18 38.78
C ALA A 480 19.61 -16.01 38.81
N TRP A 481 19.98 -14.85 39.35
CA TRP A 481 19.11 -13.69 39.42
C TRP A 481 19.19 -12.81 38.18
N ALA A 482 20.35 -12.72 37.51
CA ALA A 482 20.50 -12.05 36.22
C ALA A 482 19.60 -12.69 35.15
N SER A 483 19.62 -14.02 35.05
CA SER A 483 18.74 -14.77 34.15
C SER A 483 17.26 -14.64 34.53
N LYS A 484 16.94 -14.52 35.83
CA LYS A 484 15.58 -14.19 36.33
C LYS A 484 15.19 -12.75 36.07
N MET A 485 16.13 -11.80 36.08
CA MET A 485 15.85 -10.37 35.86
C MET A 485 15.46 -10.14 34.40
N VAL A 486 16.10 -10.85 33.47
CA VAL A 486 15.66 -10.92 32.06
C VAL A 486 14.20 -11.41 31.99
N LEU A 487 13.80 -12.37 32.83
CA LEU A 487 12.42 -12.85 33.00
C LEU A 487 11.47 -11.86 33.75
N HIS A 488 12.02 -11.01 34.62
CA HIS A 488 11.32 -10.05 35.48
C HIS A 488 11.32 -8.63 34.94
N THR A 489 11.92 -8.37 33.77
CA THR A 489 11.67 -7.15 33.03
C THR A 489 10.17 -7.10 32.79
N ARG A 490 9.51 -6.26 33.59
CA ARG A 490 8.06 -6.04 33.50
C ARG A 490 7.70 -5.71 32.05
N ALA A 491 8.59 -5.18 31.22
CA ALA A 491 8.34 -5.01 29.78
C ALA A 491 7.97 -6.30 29.02
N ALA A 492 8.55 -7.48 29.28
CA ALA A 492 8.19 -8.70 28.54
C ALA A 492 6.93 -9.37 29.10
N LYS A 493 6.77 -9.37 30.43
CA LYS A 493 5.53 -9.85 31.08
C LYS A 493 4.38 -8.87 30.93
N THR A 494 4.62 -7.58 30.82
CA THR A 494 3.64 -6.54 30.50
C THR A 494 3.41 -6.58 29.01
N THR A 495 4.36 -6.60 28.08
CA THR A 495 4.04 -6.82 26.66
C THR A 495 3.36 -8.16 26.42
N THR A 496 3.64 -9.24 27.16
CA THR A 496 2.90 -10.51 27.05
C THR A 496 1.60 -10.53 27.87
N ARG A 497 1.46 -9.80 28.99
CA ARG A 497 0.19 -9.57 29.73
C ARG A 497 -0.58 -8.35 29.25
N THR A 498 -0.08 -7.58 28.30
CA THR A 498 -0.68 -6.43 27.63
C THR A 498 -0.95 -6.87 26.20
N LEU A 499 -0.19 -7.81 25.64
CA LEU A 499 -0.70 -8.70 24.60
C LEU A 499 -1.82 -9.53 25.23
N ILE A 500 -1.60 -10.37 26.25
CA ILE A 500 -2.69 -11.16 26.85
C ILE A 500 -3.77 -10.26 27.44
N ARG A 501 -3.55 -9.21 28.26
CA ARG A 501 -4.63 -8.31 28.73
C ARG A 501 -5.09 -7.28 27.71
N HIS A 502 -4.41 -6.87 26.65
CA HIS A 502 -5.15 -6.16 25.59
C HIS A 502 -5.99 -7.18 24.83
N PHE A 503 -5.44 -8.35 24.49
CA PHE A 503 -6.19 -9.47 23.90
C PHE A 503 -7.24 -10.12 24.83
N THR A 504 -7.25 -9.88 26.15
CA THR A 504 -8.18 -10.51 27.11
C THR A 504 -8.79 -9.58 28.16
N ALA A 505 -8.36 -8.33 28.36
CA ALA A 505 -8.85 -7.45 29.44
C ALA A 505 -8.59 -5.92 29.27
N GLY A 506 -8.48 -5.42 28.04
CA GLY A 506 -7.95 -4.07 27.78
C GLY A 506 -8.42 -3.61 26.44
N ARG A 507 -9.74 -3.39 26.33
CA ARG A 507 -10.42 -2.66 25.25
C ARG A 507 -9.88 -2.94 23.84
N PHE A 508 -9.58 -4.21 23.55
CA PHE A 508 -10.31 -4.81 22.46
C PHE A 508 -11.71 -5.08 23.07
N ALA A 509 -12.76 -4.26 22.93
CA ALA A 509 -13.20 -3.66 21.67
C ALA A 509 -12.58 -4.41 20.47
N SER A 510 -12.61 -5.74 20.58
CA SER A 510 -13.23 -6.45 19.51
C SER A 510 -14.55 -5.68 19.29
N ALA A 511 -14.54 -4.80 18.29
CA ALA A 511 -15.26 -5.23 17.12
C ALA A 511 -14.77 -6.65 16.81
N SER A 512 -15.28 -7.60 17.60
CA SER A 512 -16.05 -8.62 17.02
C SER A 512 -16.99 -7.79 16.14
N THR A 513 -16.62 -7.63 14.86
CA THR A 513 -17.33 -8.49 13.95
C THR A 513 -17.43 -9.85 14.64
N SER A 514 -18.41 -9.99 15.57
CA SER A 514 -19.30 -11.14 15.54
C SER A 514 -19.53 -11.18 14.06
N GLN A 515 -18.83 -12.06 13.33
CA GLN A 515 -18.84 -12.07 11.87
C GLN A 515 -20.27 -11.74 11.53
N THR A 516 -20.52 -10.49 11.10
CA THR A 516 -21.90 -10.00 11.17
C THR A 516 -22.46 -10.76 10.01
N GLN A 517 -23.07 -11.91 10.30
CA GLN A 517 -23.47 -12.79 9.23
C GLN A 517 -24.40 -11.94 8.39
N LEU A 518 -24.26 -12.08 7.07
CA LEU A 518 -25.20 -11.48 6.14
C LEU A 518 -26.59 -11.67 6.69
N SER A 519 -27.42 -10.64 6.56
CA SER A 519 -28.77 -10.60 7.13
C SER A 519 -29.63 -11.81 6.76
N GLY A 520 -29.22 -12.55 5.70
CA GLY A 520 -29.96 -13.64 5.09
C GLY A 520 -30.91 -13.13 4.00
N LEU A 521 -31.08 -11.80 3.91
CA LEU A 521 -31.85 -11.14 2.86
C LEU A 521 -31.04 -11.08 1.58
N LYS A 522 -31.72 -11.35 0.46
CA LYS A 522 -31.11 -11.29 -0.86
C LYS A 522 -31.98 -10.40 -1.75
N ILE A 523 -31.37 -9.37 -2.32
CA ILE A 523 -32.04 -8.46 -3.26
C ILE A 523 -32.41 -9.19 -4.55
N ASN A 524 -33.48 -8.74 -5.20
CA ASN A 524 -33.86 -9.27 -6.51
C ASN A 524 -33.10 -8.51 -7.61
N SER A 525 -31.96 -9.06 -8.04
CA SER A 525 -31.08 -8.42 -9.03
C SER A 525 -31.76 -8.21 -10.38
N THR A 526 -32.65 -9.13 -10.79
CA THR A 526 -33.39 -8.99 -12.05
C THR A 526 -34.38 -7.84 -11.97
N ARG A 527 -35.17 -7.75 -10.89
CA ARG A 527 -36.11 -6.65 -10.69
C ARG A 527 -35.40 -5.30 -10.56
N LEU A 528 -34.26 -5.24 -9.88
CA LEU A 528 -33.44 -4.04 -9.80
C LEU A 528 -33.06 -3.55 -11.20
N TRP A 529 -32.51 -4.45 -12.02
CA TRP A 529 -32.07 -4.14 -13.37
C TRP A 529 -33.23 -3.67 -14.27
N GLU A 530 -34.36 -4.38 -14.23
CA GLU A 530 -35.58 -4.01 -14.96
C GLU A 530 -36.11 -2.65 -14.50
N THR A 531 -36.20 -2.41 -13.20
CA THR A 531 -36.71 -1.14 -12.63
C THR A 531 -35.80 0.03 -13.00
N LEU A 532 -34.48 -0.14 -12.90
CA LEU A 532 -33.52 0.89 -13.26
C LEU A 532 -33.68 1.29 -14.72
N HIS A 533 -33.81 0.33 -15.63
CA HIS A 533 -33.95 0.65 -17.05
C HIS A 533 -35.35 1.12 -17.46
N GLU A 534 -36.42 0.61 -16.85
CA GLU A 534 -37.79 1.14 -17.03
C GLU A 534 -37.85 2.62 -16.65
N THR A 535 -37.26 2.99 -15.51
CA THR A 535 -37.24 4.39 -15.07
C THR A 535 -36.35 5.27 -15.93
N CYS A 536 -35.40 4.70 -16.68
CA CYS A 536 -34.58 5.46 -17.63
C CYS A 536 -35.33 5.80 -18.94
N GLU A 537 -36.46 5.16 -19.25
CA GLU A 537 -37.24 5.50 -20.45
C GLU A 537 -37.79 6.93 -20.39
N TRP A 538 -38.05 7.44 -19.17
CA TRP A 538 -38.37 8.86 -18.96
C TRP A 538 -37.08 9.69 -18.95
N GLY A 539 -36.85 10.39 -20.05
CA GLY A 539 -35.64 11.19 -20.28
C GLY A 539 -34.52 10.44 -21.00
N ALA A 540 -34.77 9.28 -21.61
CA ALA A 540 -33.81 8.62 -22.49
C ALA A 540 -33.45 9.52 -23.68
N ALA A 541 -32.16 9.73 -23.91
CA ALA A 541 -31.65 10.59 -24.97
C ALA A 541 -30.26 10.15 -25.44
N HIS A 542 -29.79 10.67 -26.58
CA HIS A 542 -28.42 10.44 -27.07
C HIS A 542 -28.09 8.97 -27.35
N ARG A 543 -28.96 8.29 -28.10
CA ARG A 543 -28.73 6.90 -28.54
C ARG A 543 -27.40 6.76 -29.29
N TYR A 544 -26.61 5.76 -28.92
CA TYR A 544 -25.28 5.49 -29.50
C TYR A 544 -25.13 4.08 -30.07
N GLY A 545 -26.08 3.17 -29.79
CA GLY A 545 -26.05 1.80 -30.30
C GLY A 545 -27.44 1.20 -30.57
N ASP A 546 -27.44 -0.07 -30.94
CA ASP A 546 -28.63 -0.79 -31.40
C ASP A 546 -29.40 -1.45 -30.25
N ASP A 547 -28.74 -1.81 -29.15
CA ASP A 547 -29.44 -2.38 -28.00
C ASP A 547 -30.40 -1.35 -27.40
N PRO A 548 -31.56 -1.76 -26.84
CA PRO A 548 -32.52 -0.84 -26.23
C PRO A 548 -31.90 0.02 -25.13
N THR A 549 -30.82 -0.49 -24.52
CA THR A 549 -30.11 0.17 -23.44
C THR A 549 -28.95 1.06 -23.88
N ASP A 550 -28.61 1.07 -25.18
CA ASP A 550 -27.50 1.85 -25.75
C ASP A 550 -27.90 3.31 -26.00
N THR A 551 -28.35 3.96 -24.93
CA THR A 551 -28.76 5.37 -24.92
C THR A 551 -28.38 6.01 -23.59
N GLY A 552 -28.08 7.31 -23.60
CA GLY A 552 -27.88 8.09 -22.38
C GLY A 552 -29.19 8.66 -21.83
N MET A 553 -29.04 9.66 -20.96
CA MET A 553 -30.12 10.39 -20.32
C MET A 553 -30.02 11.90 -20.58
N ALA A 554 -31.18 12.56 -20.55
CA ALA A 554 -31.34 14.01 -20.52
C ALA A 554 -32.53 14.40 -19.62
N ARG A 555 -32.62 13.78 -18.44
CA ARG A 555 -33.66 14.06 -17.45
C ARG A 555 -33.21 15.17 -16.51
N LEU A 556 -33.23 16.41 -17.00
CA LEU A 556 -32.90 17.57 -16.17
C LEU A 556 -33.91 17.73 -15.03
N THR A 557 -33.45 18.27 -13.91
CA THR A 557 -34.27 18.49 -12.71
C THR A 557 -35.55 19.28 -13.02
N LEU A 558 -36.65 18.85 -12.40
CA LEU A 558 -37.98 19.46 -12.47
C LEU A 558 -38.50 19.68 -13.90
N THR A 559 -38.08 18.84 -14.85
CA THR A 559 -38.72 18.71 -16.16
C THR A 559 -39.93 17.77 -16.06
N ASP A 560 -40.72 17.68 -17.13
CA ASP A 560 -41.87 16.77 -17.17
C ASP A 560 -41.46 15.30 -16.97
N ASP A 561 -40.28 14.91 -17.46
CA ASP A 561 -39.71 13.57 -17.27
C ASP A 561 -39.29 13.32 -15.82
N ASP A 562 -38.59 14.28 -15.18
CA ASP A 562 -38.26 14.20 -13.74
C ASP A 562 -39.54 14.13 -12.88
N ALA A 563 -40.52 14.97 -13.17
CA ALA A 563 -41.80 14.94 -12.48
C ALA A 563 -42.57 13.61 -12.70
N THR A 564 -42.38 12.95 -13.84
CA THR A 564 -43.01 11.65 -14.13
C THR A 564 -42.37 10.53 -13.31
N VAL A 565 -41.04 10.44 -13.27
CA VAL A 565 -40.36 9.42 -12.46
C VAL A 565 -40.56 9.66 -10.96
N ARG A 566 -40.64 10.91 -10.50
CA ARG A 566 -40.96 11.24 -9.09
C ARG A 566 -42.38 10.83 -8.71
N ARG A 567 -43.37 10.98 -9.61
CA ARG A 567 -44.75 10.49 -9.38
C ARG A 567 -44.77 8.97 -9.31
N TRP A 568 -44.12 8.30 -10.25
CA TRP A 568 -43.96 6.85 -10.23
C TRP A 568 -43.31 6.36 -8.93
N LEU A 569 -42.23 7.01 -8.49
CA LEU A 569 -41.55 6.67 -7.24
C LEU A 569 -42.48 6.85 -6.03
N SER A 570 -43.29 7.92 -6.03
CA SER A 570 -44.27 8.19 -4.98
C SER A 570 -45.29 7.05 -4.86
N ASP A 571 -45.78 6.54 -5.99
CA ASP A 571 -46.72 5.43 -6.02
C ASP A 571 -46.07 4.12 -5.54
N GLU A 572 -44.84 3.84 -5.98
CA GLU A 572 -44.10 2.63 -5.60
C GLU A 572 -43.83 2.56 -4.10
N VAL A 573 -43.38 3.65 -3.48
CA VAL A 573 -43.09 3.67 -2.04
C VAL A 573 -44.37 3.61 -1.20
N GLN A 574 -45.47 4.17 -1.70
CA GLN A 574 -46.78 4.02 -1.05
C GLN A 574 -47.30 2.58 -1.11
N LYS A 575 -47.12 1.87 -2.24
CA LYS A 575 -47.42 0.43 -2.34
C LYS A 575 -46.63 -0.41 -1.34
N LEU A 576 -45.43 0.04 -0.95
CA LEU A 576 -44.64 -0.59 0.11
C LEU A 576 -45.18 -0.31 1.51
N GLY A 577 -46.06 0.69 1.67
CA GLY A 577 -46.58 1.14 2.96
C GLY A 577 -45.71 2.21 3.63
N CYS A 578 -44.80 2.83 2.87
CA CYS A 578 -44.00 3.94 3.35
C CYS A 578 -44.86 5.21 3.45
N LYS A 579 -44.59 6.04 4.46
CA LYS A 579 -45.16 7.39 4.55
C LYS A 579 -44.24 8.36 3.80
N LEU A 580 -44.74 8.93 2.70
CA LEU A 580 -44.02 9.91 1.90
C LEU A 580 -44.18 11.32 2.49
N HIS A 581 -43.08 12.04 2.54
CA HIS A 581 -42.98 13.44 2.94
C HIS A 581 -42.23 14.21 1.85
N ILE A 582 -42.73 15.40 1.51
CA ILE A 582 -42.10 16.29 0.53
C ILE A 582 -41.85 17.63 1.21
N ASP A 583 -40.63 18.15 1.08
CA ASP A 583 -40.25 19.44 1.65
C ASP A 583 -40.33 20.60 0.63
N GLN A 584 -40.01 21.80 1.09
CA GLN A 584 -40.03 23.05 0.31
C GLN A 584 -39.06 23.08 -0.89
N MET A 585 -38.17 22.10 -1.03
CA MET A 585 -37.28 21.95 -2.18
C MET A 585 -37.64 20.71 -3.03
N GLY A 586 -38.76 20.04 -2.73
CA GLY A 586 -39.20 18.87 -3.47
C GLY A 586 -38.42 17.60 -3.16
N ASN A 587 -37.62 17.58 -2.08
CA ASN A 587 -36.99 16.35 -1.62
C ASN A 587 -38.07 15.36 -1.19
N MET A 588 -37.90 14.11 -1.58
CA MET A 588 -38.86 13.06 -1.26
C MET A 588 -38.29 12.16 -0.17
N PHE A 589 -38.92 12.13 1.00
CA PHE A 589 -38.56 11.24 2.11
C PHE A 589 -39.64 10.19 2.30
N ALA A 590 -39.40 8.95 1.86
CA ALA A 590 -40.35 7.86 2.09
C ALA A 590 -39.89 6.97 3.24
N ARG A 591 -40.65 7.02 4.34
CA ARG A 591 -40.30 6.38 5.60
C ARG A 591 -41.08 5.10 5.85
N GLN A 592 -40.37 4.02 6.14
CA GLN A 592 -40.90 2.79 6.72
C GLN A 592 -40.68 2.77 8.23
N LYS A 593 -41.72 2.40 8.98
CA LYS A 593 -41.68 2.36 10.45
C LYS A 593 -40.88 1.16 10.97
N GLY A 594 -39.93 1.43 11.87
CA GLY A 594 -39.19 0.40 12.60
C GLY A 594 -40.01 -0.21 13.74
N ARG A 595 -39.64 -1.41 14.20
CA ARG A 595 -40.37 -2.15 15.24
C ARG A 595 -40.34 -1.51 16.62
N LEU A 596 -39.34 -0.66 16.90
CA LEU A 596 -39.21 0.00 18.21
C LEU A 596 -40.15 1.21 18.36
N ASN A 597 -40.77 1.70 17.27
CA ASN A 597 -41.56 2.93 17.28
C ASN A 597 -40.83 4.13 17.94
N SER A 598 -39.51 4.18 17.80
CA SER A 598 -38.68 5.24 18.36
C SER A 598 -39.01 6.60 17.72
N ALA A 599 -38.81 7.67 18.50
CA ALA A 599 -38.85 9.05 18.00
C ALA A 599 -37.57 9.43 17.22
N ALA A 600 -36.56 8.55 17.22
CA ALA A 600 -35.30 8.84 16.56
C ALA A 600 -35.47 9.00 15.03
N PRO A 601 -34.70 9.91 14.41
CA PRO A 601 -34.73 10.12 12.96
C PRO A 601 -34.39 8.86 12.15
N MET A 602 -34.94 8.81 10.92
CA MET A 602 -34.87 7.68 9.99
C MET A 602 -33.45 7.43 9.48
N ILE A 603 -33.04 6.16 9.34
CA ILE A 603 -31.86 5.77 8.57
C ILE A 603 -32.24 5.85 7.07
N ALA A 604 -31.67 6.81 6.36
CA ALA A 604 -32.00 7.07 4.97
C ALA A 604 -31.01 6.40 4.01
N MET A 605 -31.54 5.91 2.90
CA MET A 605 -30.80 5.47 1.73
C MET A 605 -31.21 6.33 0.54
N GLY A 606 -30.29 6.81 -0.29
CA GLY A 606 -30.75 7.60 -1.42
C GLY A 606 -29.68 8.36 -2.14
N SER A 607 -30.13 9.09 -3.16
CA SER A 607 -29.33 9.91 -4.06
C SER A 607 -30.30 10.83 -4.84
N HIS A 608 -30.09 11.04 -6.14
CA HIS A 608 -30.90 11.89 -7.02
C HIS A 608 -31.46 11.14 -8.24
N LEU A 609 -32.51 11.69 -8.85
CA LEU A 609 -33.11 11.19 -10.10
C LEU A 609 -32.83 12.08 -11.32
N ASP A 610 -32.48 13.35 -11.10
CA ASP A 610 -32.09 14.26 -12.17
C ASP A 610 -30.69 13.92 -12.70
N THR A 611 -30.46 14.24 -13.98
CA THR A 611 -29.21 13.93 -14.70
C THR A 611 -28.63 15.17 -15.35
N GLN A 612 -27.36 15.11 -15.75
CA GLN A 612 -26.79 16.02 -16.74
C GLN A 612 -27.58 16.04 -18.08
N PRO A 613 -27.42 17.08 -18.93
CA PRO A 613 -28.07 17.15 -20.25
C PRO A 613 -27.61 16.05 -21.21
N ARG A 614 -26.43 15.48 -20.97
CA ARG A 614 -25.85 14.32 -21.65
C ARG A 614 -25.42 13.26 -20.64
N GLY A 615 -26.26 13.00 -19.64
CA GLY A 615 -25.98 12.09 -18.54
C GLY A 615 -26.00 10.61 -18.94
N GLY A 616 -25.55 9.77 -18.02
CA GLY A 616 -25.66 8.32 -18.08
C GLY A 616 -26.94 7.80 -17.42
N ARG A 617 -27.11 6.48 -17.42
CA ARG A 617 -28.30 5.80 -16.87
C ARG A 617 -28.17 5.41 -15.41
N TYR A 618 -27.00 5.60 -14.79
CA TYR A 618 -26.68 5.05 -13.48
C TYR A 618 -26.37 6.13 -12.44
N ASP A 619 -25.80 7.25 -12.88
CA ASP A 619 -25.53 8.44 -12.06
C ASP A 619 -26.77 8.89 -11.27
N GLY A 620 -26.68 8.93 -9.94
CA GLY A 620 -27.78 9.14 -8.99
C GLY A 620 -28.87 8.05 -8.96
N ILE A 621 -29.42 7.72 -10.14
CA ILE A 621 -30.56 6.83 -10.35
C ILE A 621 -30.33 5.48 -9.67
N LEU A 622 -29.11 4.93 -9.78
CA LEU A 622 -28.74 3.67 -9.15
C LEU A 622 -28.97 3.71 -7.63
N GLY A 623 -28.61 4.80 -6.95
CA GLY A 623 -28.77 4.95 -5.51
C GLY A 623 -30.24 4.96 -5.08
N VAL A 624 -31.08 5.68 -5.81
CA VAL A 624 -32.53 5.76 -5.54
C VAL A 624 -33.22 4.42 -5.82
N MET A 625 -32.91 3.78 -6.96
CA MET A 625 -33.48 2.47 -7.32
C MET A 625 -33.00 1.35 -6.39
N ALA A 626 -31.74 1.41 -5.96
CA ALA A 626 -31.21 0.49 -4.96
C ALA A 626 -31.97 0.62 -3.63
N ALA A 627 -32.18 1.85 -3.13
CA ALA A 627 -32.95 2.06 -1.91
C ALA A 627 -34.38 1.50 -2.01
N LEU A 628 -35.05 1.70 -3.15
CA LEU A 628 -36.37 1.11 -3.40
C LEU A 628 -36.33 -0.42 -3.37
N GLU A 629 -35.32 -1.05 -4.00
CA GLU A 629 -35.16 -2.50 -4.00
C GLU A 629 -34.84 -3.06 -2.60
N VAL A 630 -34.09 -2.33 -1.78
CA VAL A 630 -33.87 -2.69 -0.37
C VAL A 630 -35.20 -2.72 0.38
N LEU A 631 -36.04 -1.69 0.23
CA LEU A 631 -37.36 -1.64 0.89
C LEU A 631 -38.31 -2.75 0.39
N ARG A 632 -38.31 -3.05 -0.92
CA ARG A 632 -39.04 -4.19 -1.51
C ARG A 632 -38.58 -5.51 -0.89
N THR A 633 -37.27 -5.74 -0.84
CA THR A 633 -36.66 -6.95 -0.29
C THR A 633 -37.02 -7.14 1.19
N MET A 634 -36.95 -6.06 1.99
CA MET A 634 -37.36 -6.12 3.41
C MET A 634 -38.84 -6.48 3.55
N LYS A 635 -39.72 -5.87 2.76
CA LYS A 635 -41.17 -6.18 2.79
C LYS A 635 -41.47 -7.62 2.41
N GLU A 636 -40.87 -8.14 1.34
CA GLU A 636 -41.10 -9.50 0.84
C GLU A 636 -40.66 -10.58 1.83
N ASN A 637 -39.59 -10.31 2.58
CA ASN A 637 -39.07 -11.22 3.59
C ASN A 637 -39.69 -10.99 4.98
N GLY A 638 -40.65 -10.07 5.12
CA GLY A 638 -41.24 -9.70 6.40
C GLY A 638 -40.21 -9.16 7.41
N TYR A 639 -39.11 -8.58 6.93
CA TYR A 639 -38.03 -8.06 7.76
C TYR A 639 -38.34 -6.62 8.19
N GLN A 640 -38.21 -6.35 9.49
CA GLN A 640 -38.41 -5.02 10.06
C GLN A 640 -37.21 -4.60 10.89
N THR A 641 -36.66 -3.42 10.59
CA THR A 641 -35.57 -2.79 11.33
C THR A 641 -36.00 -2.35 12.73
N GLY A 642 -35.03 -2.11 13.62
CA GLY A 642 -35.25 -1.48 14.92
C GLY A 642 -35.83 -0.08 14.79
N PHE A 643 -35.08 0.78 14.10
CA PHE A 643 -35.41 2.17 13.84
C PHE A 643 -36.13 2.34 12.49
N ASP A 644 -36.72 3.52 12.31
CA ASP A 644 -37.31 3.91 11.03
C ASP A 644 -36.21 3.88 9.94
N VAL A 645 -36.52 3.28 8.79
CA VAL A 645 -35.64 3.18 7.62
C VAL A 645 -36.40 3.67 6.41
N GLY A 646 -35.73 4.20 5.39
CA GLY A 646 -36.43 4.66 4.20
C GLY A 646 -35.51 5.19 3.13
N LEU A 647 -36.13 5.75 2.09
CA LEU A 647 -35.39 6.38 1.01
C LEU A 647 -35.52 7.90 0.97
N VAL A 648 -34.49 8.52 0.40
CA VAL A 648 -34.48 9.93 0.01
C VAL A 648 -34.18 10.09 -1.48
N ASN A 649 -34.89 11.01 -2.14
CA ASN A 649 -34.53 11.52 -3.46
C ASN A 649 -34.33 13.04 -3.35
N TRP A 650 -33.11 13.51 -3.58
CA TRP A 650 -32.74 14.92 -3.53
C TRP A 650 -33.07 15.63 -4.86
N THR A 651 -33.33 16.94 -4.78
CA THR A 651 -33.65 17.75 -5.96
C THR A 651 -32.44 18.55 -6.44
N ASN A 652 -32.17 18.51 -7.75
CA ASN A 652 -31.16 19.34 -8.41
C ASN A 652 -29.77 19.09 -7.80
N GLU A 653 -29.39 17.82 -7.78
CA GLU A 653 -28.04 17.42 -7.37
C GLU A 653 -27.04 17.87 -8.44
N GLU A 654 -27.35 17.64 -9.71
CA GLU A 654 -26.42 17.86 -10.81
C GLU A 654 -26.13 19.35 -11.06
N GLY A 655 -27.07 20.21 -10.69
CA GLY A 655 -26.99 21.66 -10.94
C GLY A 655 -26.97 22.01 -12.43
N ALA A 656 -27.39 21.10 -13.31
CA ALA A 656 -27.28 21.27 -14.75
C ALA A 656 -28.24 22.33 -15.31
N ARG A 657 -29.52 22.29 -14.87
CA ARG A 657 -30.56 23.22 -15.31
C ARG A 657 -30.55 24.50 -14.49
N PHE A 658 -30.38 24.38 -13.18
CA PHE A 658 -30.27 25.47 -12.22
C PHE A 658 -28.84 25.44 -11.65
N PRO A 659 -27.98 26.43 -11.96
CA PRO A 659 -26.51 26.32 -11.91
C PRO A 659 -25.93 26.36 -10.49
N LYS A 660 -26.27 25.35 -9.69
CA LYS A 660 -25.73 25.08 -8.35
C LYS A 660 -25.96 23.60 -8.05
N SER A 661 -24.89 22.83 -7.85
CA SER A 661 -25.00 21.40 -7.54
C SER A 661 -25.38 21.17 -6.08
N MET A 662 -25.94 19.98 -5.81
CA MET A 662 -26.38 19.50 -4.49
C MET A 662 -27.25 20.55 -3.79
N THR A 663 -28.04 21.29 -4.56
CA THR A 663 -28.69 22.52 -4.08
C THR A 663 -29.61 22.19 -2.92
N SER A 664 -30.45 21.17 -3.10
CA SER A 664 -31.49 20.85 -2.15
C SER A 664 -30.97 20.22 -0.86
N SER A 665 -30.00 19.31 -0.94
CA SER A 665 -29.31 18.77 0.23
C SER A 665 -28.52 19.86 0.98
N GLY A 666 -27.97 20.84 0.26
CA GLY A 666 -27.32 22.01 0.85
C GLY A 666 -28.28 22.97 1.56
N VAL A 667 -29.51 23.15 1.04
CA VAL A 667 -30.58 23.88 1.74
C VAL A 667 -31.00 23.10 2.98
N TRP A 668 -31.25 21.80 2.84
CA TRP A 668 -31.60 20.93 3.96
C TRP A 668 -30.55 20.97 5.07
N ALA A 669 -29.26 20.99 4.72
CA ALA A 669 -28.15 21.13 5.67
C ALA A 669 -27.97 22.55 6.22
N GLY A 670 -28.73 23.54 5.75
CA GLY A 670 -28.63 24.95 6.18
C GLY A 670 -27.36 25.66 5.69
N ASN A 671 -26.72 25.14 4.64
CA ASN A 671 -25.54 25.73 4.01
C ASN A 671 -25.90 26.63 2.83
N ILE A 672 -27.05 26.41 2.20
CA ILE A 672 -27.59 27.24 1.13
C ILE A 672 -28.89 27.87 1.64
N PRO A 673 -29.05 29.20 1.60
CA PRO A 673 -30.31 29.84 1.94
C PRO A 673 -31.44 29.38 1.00
N LEU A 674 -32.59 29.02 1.56
CA LEU A 674 -33.76 28.56 0.77
C LEU A 674 -34.15 29.54 -0.33
N GLN A 675 -34.17 30.85 0.00
CA GLN A 675 -34.55 31.89 -0.97
C GLN A 675 -33.56 31.94 -2.15
N GLU A 676 -32.26 31.81 -1.88
CA GLU A 676 -31.23 31.78 -2.92
C GLU A 676 -31.42 30.59 -3.85
N ALA A 677 -31.71 29.40 -3.30
CA ALA A 677 -31.99 28.20 -4.08
C ALA A 677 -33.26 28.33 -4.94
N TRP A 678 -34.32 28.91 -4.38
CA TRP A 678 -35.56 29.18 -5.11
C TRP A 678 -35.41 30.18 -6.25
N ASP A 679 -34.51 31.14 -6.10
CA ASP A 679 -34.25 32.20 -7.08
C ASP A 679 -33.28 31.77 -8.19
N LEU A 680 -32.72 30.56 -8.12
CA LEU A 680 -31.93 30.00 -9.22
C LEU A 680 -32.77 29.93 -10.49
N ARG A 681 -32.18 30.41 -11.59
CA ARG A 681 -32.83 30.53 -12.90
C ARG A 681 -32.34 29.45 -13.84
N ASP A 682 -33.24 29.00 -14.70
CA ASP A 682 -32.93 28.06 -15.76
C ASP A 682 -31.90 28.68 -16.72
N ILE A 683 -30.85 27.93 -17.06
CA ILE A 683 -29.76 28.38 -17.93
C ILE A 683 -30.19 28.70 -19.37
N HIS A 684 -31.31 28.13 -19.83
CA HIS A 684 -31.87 28.35 -21.16
C HIS A 684 -33.04 29.34 -21.15
N ASN A 685 -33.79 29.42 -20.05
CA ASN A 685 -34.89 30.36 -19.90
C ASN A 685 -34.84 31.10 -18.55
N PRO A 686 -34.24 32.31 -18.50
CA PRO A 686 -34.10 33.06 -17.26
C PRO A 686 -35.41 33.39 -16.52
N ASP A 687 -36.56 33.36 -17.20
CA ASP A 687 -37.87 33.64 -16.59
C ASP A 687 -38.38 32.47 -15.73
N VAL A 688 -37.81 31.27 -15.90
CA VAL A 688 -38.13 30.07 -15.13
C VAL A 688 -37.18 29.96 -13.93
N THR A 689 -37.74 29.84 -12.73
CA THR A 689 -36.99 29.62 -11.50
C THR A 689 -37.21 28.22 -10.94
N LEU A 690 -36.28 27.75 -10.11
CA LEU A 690 -36.42 26.45 -9.41
C LEU A 690 -37.74 26.38 -8.63
N LYS A 691 -38.11 27.47 -7.95
CA LYS A 691 -39.39 27.56 -7.24
C LYS A 691 -40.60 27.43 -8.17
N SER A 692 -40.57 28.10 -9.32
CA SER A 692 -41.68 28.06 -10.28
C SER A 692 -41.92 26.65 -10.81
N GLU A 693 -40.86 25.87 -11.04
CA GLU A 693 -40.98 24.48 -11.51
C GLU A 693 -41.41 23.52 -10.40
N LEU A 694 -40.95 23.72 -9.16
CA LEU A 694 -41.49 23.00 -7.99
C LEU A 694 -43.01 23.21 -7.86
N GLN A 695 -43.48 24.44 -8.05
CA GLN A 695 -44.92 24.77 -8.03
C GLN A 695 -45.66 24.14 -9.21
N ARG A 696 -45.10 24.25 -10.43
CA ARG A 696 -45.69 23.71 -11.66
C ARG A 696 -45.98 22.21 -11.55
N HIS A 697 -45.06 21.47 -10.93
CA HIS A 697 -45.17 20.02 -10.79
C HIS A 697 -45.78 19.54 -9.47
N GLY A 698 -46.14 20.45 -8.55
CA GLY A 698 -46.71 20.08 -7.26
C GLY A 698 -45.69 19.49 -6.26
N TYR A 699 -44.40 19.78 -6.43
CA TYR A 699 -43.32 19.36 -5.54
C TYR A 699 -42.88 20.46 -4.54
N LEU A 700 -43.55 21.62 -4.51
CA LEU A 700 -43.37 22.58 -3.43
C LEU A 700 -44.08 22.08 -2.16
N GLY A 701 -43.37 21.28 -1.35
CA GLY A 701 -43.92 20.66 -0.14
C GLY A 701 -44.15 21.63 1.02
N GLU A 702 -44.92 21.17 2.01
CA GLU A 702 -45.30 21.96 3.20
C GLU A 702 -44.24 21.91 4.30
N ILE A 703 -43.37 20.89 4.30
CA ILE A 703 -42.33 20.70 5.32
C ILE A 703 -41.16 21.61 5.00
N ALA A 704 -40.57 22.25 6.02
CA ALA A 704 -39.38 23.08 5.78
C ALA A 704 -38.23 22.20 5.27
N CYS A 705 -37.52 22.66 4.23
CA CYS A 705 -36.30 22.00 3.77
C CYS A 705 -35.17 22.29 4.78
N SER A 706 -35.11 21.50 5.86
CA SER A 706 -34.17 21.69 6.97
C SER A 706 -33.91 20.38 7.71
N TYR A 707 -32.70 20.23 8.22
CA TYR A 707 -32.30 19.15 9.14
C TYR A 707 -32.87 19.35 10.56
N ASP A 708 -33.42 20.52 10.88
CA ASP A 708 -33.92 20.85 12.21
C ASP A 708 -35.15 20.00 12.58
N THR A 709 -35.08 19.35 13.74
CA THR A 709 -36.13 18.49 14.29
C THR A 709 -37.48 19.19 14.53
N ALA A 710 -37.49 20.52 14.70
CA ALA A 710 -38.70 21.29 15.02
C ALA A 710 -39.51 21.71 13.78
N MET A 711 -38.86 21.87 12.63
CA MET A 711 -39.48 22.47 11.44
C MET A 711 -39.31 21.63 10.16
N GLY A 712 -38.26 20.83 10.07
CA GLY A 712 -37.92 20.07 8.87
C GLY A 712 -37.98 18.56 9.04
N TYR A 713 -37.18 17.85 8.26
CA TYR A 713 -37.14 16.39 8.23
C TYR A 713 -35.74 15.87 8.57
N PRO A 714 -35.41 15.64 9.85
CA PRO A 714 -34.09 15.17 10.25
C PRO A 714 -33.83 13.74 9.79
N LEU A 715 -32.55 13.42 9.52
CA LEU A 715 -32.08 12.07 9.20
C LEU A 715 -31.21 11.53 10.34
N GLY A 716 -31.36 10.25 10.63
CA GLY A 716 -30.61 9.55 11.69
C GLY A 716 -29.28 9.02 11.20
N ALA A 717 -29.21 8.66 9.93
CA ALA A 717 -28.00 8.44 9.15
C ALA A 717 -28.34 8.48 7.65
N HIS A 718 -27.32 8.63 6.79
CA HIS A 718 -27.47 8.62 5.34
C HIS A 718 -26.46 7.66 4.68
N PHE A 719 -26.95 6.76 3.85
CA PHE A 719 -26.14 5.85 3.04
C PHE A 719 -26.46 6.04 1.57
N GLU A 720 -25.46 6.40 0.78
CA GLU A 720 -25.63 6.63 -0.66
C GLU A 720 -24.84 5.60 -1.47
N LEU A 721 -25.55 4.82 -2.30
CA LEU A 721 -24.92 3.98 -3.32
C LEU A 721 -24.78 4.79 -4.60
N HIS A 722 -23.59 4.79 -5.17
CA HIS A 722 -23.29 5.54 -6.38
C HIS A 722 -22.30 4.78 -7.27
N ILE A 723 -22.28 5.09 -8.57
CA ILE A 723 -21.15 4.69 -9.42
C ILE A 723 -19.90 5.51 -9.03
N GLU A 724 -18.71 4.97 -9.25
CA GLU A 724 -17.46 5.67 -8.89
C GLU A 724 -17.27 7.00 -9.64
N GLN A 725 -17.75 7.07 -10.90
CA GLN A 725 -17.46 8.15 -11.84
C GLN A 725 -15.94 8.31 -12.10
N GLY A 726 -15.21 7.21 -11.96
CA GLY A 726 -13.77 7.15 -12.06
C GLY A 726 -13.30 5.72 -12.33
N PRO A 727 -12.03 5.53 -12.74
CA PRO A 727 -11.57 4.24 -13.23
C PRO A 727 -10.90 3.36 -12.14
N ILE A 728 -10.85 3.79 -10.88
CA ILE A 728 -10.01 3.16 -9.84
C ILE A 728 -10.50 1.75 -9.53
N LEU A 729 -11.79 1.54 -9.29
CA LEU A 729 -12.35 0.23 -8.95
C LEU A 729 -12.22 -0.74 -10.13
N GLU A 730 -12.46 -0.28 -11.36
CA GLU A 730 -12.29 -1.10 -12.56
C GLU A 730 -10.81 -1.47 -12.78
N GLN A 731 -9.89 -0.50 -12.79
CA GLN A 731 -8.46 -0.74 -13.00
C GLN A 731 -7.84 -1.60 -11.89
N THR A 732 -8.33 -1.47 -10.65
CA THR A 732 -7.87 -2.29 -9.51
C THR A 732 -8.68 -3.57 -9.31
N GLN A 733 -9.64 -3.85 -10.20
CA GLN A 733 -10.47 -5.05 -10.25
C GLN A 733 -11.25 -5.31 -8.95
N ARG A 734 -11.74 -4.24 -8.34
CA ARG A 734 -12.58 -4.21 -7.14
C ARG A 734 -14.03 -3.96 -7.53
N SER A 735 -14.96 -4.56 -6.78
CA SER A 735 -16.40 -4.48 -7.00
C SER A 735 -17.09 -3.49 -6.06
N ILE A 736 -16.47 -3.14 -4.93
CA ILE A 736 -17.03 -2.18 -3.97
C ILE A 736 -15.97 -1.19 -3.51
N GLY A 737 -16.26 0.10 -3.60
CA GLY A 737 -15.53 1.18 -2.93
C GLY A 737 -16.19 1.54 -1.61
N VAL A 738 -15.46 1.43 -0.51
CA VAL A 738 -15.88 1.90 0.82
C VAL A 738 -15.47 3.36 0.94
N VAL A 739 -16.41 4.28 0.74
CA VAL A 739 -16.07 5.69 0.60
C VAL A 739 -15.78 6.32 1.96
N GLN A 740 -14.57 6.84 2.13
CA GLN A 740 -14.10 7.45 3.39
C GLN A 740 -14.51 8.92 3.54
N GLY A 741 -14.85 9.56 2.43
CA GLY A 741 -15.07 11.00 2.34
C GLY A 741 -15.08 11.50 0.91
N SER A 742 -15.21 12.80 0.73
CA SER A 742 -15.09 13.50 -0.57
C SER A 742 -13.94 14.51 -0.51
N GLN A 743 -13.18 14.61 -1.59
CA GLN A 743 -12.06 15.54 -1.68
C GLN A 743 -12.54 17.00 -1.76
N ALA A 744 -11.67 17.93 -1.34
CA ALA A 744 -11.96 19.35 -1.51
C ALA A 744 -11.90 19.71 -2.99
N TYR A 745 -12.77 20.63 -3.40
CA TYR A 745 -12.67 21.28 -4.71
C TYR A 745 -13.05 22.75 -4.63
N ARG A 746 -12.46 23.53 -5.54
CA ARG A 746 -12.75 24.95 -5.69
C ARG A 746 -12.83 25.32 -7.15
N TRP A 747 -13.95 25.93 -7.53
CA TRP A 747 -14.19 26.42 -8.87
C TRP A 747 -14.03 27.93 -8.91
N LEU A 748 -13.24 28.41 -9.87
CA LEU A 748 -12.95 29.81 -10.08
C LEU A 748 -13.23 30.20 -11.52
N SER A 749 -13.78 31.39 -11.72
CA SER A 749 -13.92 32.01 -13.04
C SER A 749 -12.93 33.16 -13.18
N PHE A 750 -12.25 33.22 -14.31
CA PHE A 750 -11.27 34.25 -14.67
C PHE A 750 -11.71 34.99 -15.92
N THR A 751 -11.65 36.32 -15.90
CA THR A 751 -11.83 37.17 -17.07
C THR A 751 -10.51 37.90 -17.33
N VAL A 752 -9.92 37.69 -18.50
CA VAL A 752 -8.67 38.32 -18.93
C VAL A 752 -9.00 39.37 -19.98
N SER A 753 -8.69 40.63 -19.69
CA SER A 753 -8.99 41.78 -20.55
C SER A 753 -7.69 42.39 -21.07
N GLY A 754 -7.65 42.68 -22.37
CA GLY A 754 -6.51 43.25 -23.07
C GLY A 754 -6.95 44.34 -24.03
N ARG A 755 -6.50 44.27 -25.28
CA ARG A 755 -6.89 45.24 -26.31
C ARG A 755 -6.95 44.59 -27.67
N ASP A 756 -8.08 44.77 -28.32
CA ASP A 756 -8.28 44.39 -29.70
C ASP A 756 -7.40 45.22 -30.66
N ALA A 757 -6.81 44.54 -31.63
CA ALA A 757 -6.00 45.18 -32.68
C ALA A 757 -5.86 44.26 -33.88
N HIS A 758 -5.54 44.83 -35.05
CA HIS A 758 -5.34 44.04 -36.25
C HIS A 758 -4.03 43.22 -36.17
N THR A 759 -4.13 41.90 -36.35
CA THR A 759 -3.03 40.95 -36.15
C THR A 759 -1.84 41.16 -37.09
N GLY A 760 -2.08 41.64 -38.31
CA GLY A 760 -1.01 41.86 -39.31
C GLY A 760 -0.25 43.18 -39.12
N THR A 761 -0.89 44.20 -38.55
CA THR A 761 -0.30 45.56 -38.44
C THR A 761 0.19 45.87 -37.02
N THR A 762 -0.19 45.05 -36.03
CA THR A 762 0.22 45.24 -34.63
C THR A 762 1.44 44.37 -34.31
N PRO A 763 2.64 44.97 -34.12
CA PRO A 763 3.84 44.21 -33.79
C PRO A 763 3.73 43.58 -32.39
N LEU A 764 4.42 42.45 -32.16
CA LEU A 764 4.33 41.68 -30.91
C LEU A 764 4.55 42.52 -29.65
N GLY A 765 5.55 43.41 -29.65
CA GLY A 765 5.87 44.29 -28.52
C GLY A 765 4.78 45.31 -28.17
N ALA A 766 3.79 45.53 -29.03
CA ALA A 766 2.68 46.46 -28.81
C ALA A 766 1.37 45.78 -28.41
N ARG A 767 1.32 44.44 -28.38
CA ARG A 767 0.09 43.67 -28.15
C ARG A 767 -0.30 43.64 -26.67
N ARG A 768 -1.59 43.46 -26.43
CA ARG A 768 -2.18 43.12 -25.14
C ARG A 768 -3.13 41.95 -25.37
N ASP A 769 -2.56 40.77 -25.55
CA ASP A 769 -3.25 39.60 -26.10
C ASP A 769 -3.82 38.71 -24.98
N PRO A 770 -5.14 38.73 -24.72
CA PRO A 770 -5.75 37.97 -23.64
C PRO A 770 -5.74 36.47 -23.90
N LEU A 771 -5.85 36.06 -25.17
CA LEU A 771 -5.90 34.65 -25.55
C LEU A 771 -4.56 33.97 -25.29
N LEU A 772 -3.46 34.63 -25.65
CA LEU A 772 -2.11 34.14 -25.36
C LEU A 772 -1.85 34.07 -23.85
N ALA A 773 -2.23 35.10 -23.10
CA ALA A 773 -2.07 35.13 -21.65
C ALA A 773 -2.88 34.01 -20.97
N ALA A 774 -4.17 33.86 -21.31
CA ALA A 774 -5.02 32.81 -20.75
C ALA A 774 -4.51 31.40 -21.09
N SER A 775 -4.00 31.18 -22.30
CA SER A 775 -3.40 29.88 -22.67
C SER A 775 -2.21 29.51 -21.78
N ARG A 776 -1.35 30.49 -21.45
CA ARG A 776 -0.23 30.29 -20.52
C ARG A 776 -0.70 30.11 -19.08
N MET A 777 -1.72 30.84 -18.65
CA MET A 777 -2.32 30.67 -17.32
C MET A 777 -2.85 29.24 -17.15
N ILE A 778 -3.61 28.74 -18.11
CA ILE A 778 -4.15 27.36 -18.10
C ILE A 778 -3.01 26.35 -18.03
N SER A 779 -2.01 26.46 -18.91
CA SER A 779 -0.82 25.58 -18.89
C SER A 779 -0.12 25.61 -17.53
N SER A 780 0.12 26.81 -16.98
CA SER A 780 0.80 26.98 -15.70
C SER A 780 0.00 26.40 -14.54
N SER A 781 -1.33 26.48 -14.54
CA SER A 781 -2.15 25.91 -13.46
C SER A 781 -2.03 24.39 -13.40
N ASN A 782 -1.92 23.73 -14.56
CA ASN A 782 -1.71 22.28 -14.61
C ASN A 782 -0.35 21.88 -14.01
N ASP A 783 0.72 22.59 -14.40
CA ASP A 783 2.07 22.35 -13.85
C ASP A 783 2.13 22.58 -12.32
N ILE A 784 1.43 23.62 -11.82
CA ILE A 784 1.35 23.91 -10.38
C ILE A 784 0.65 22.77 -9.66
N ALA A 785 -0.50 22.31 -10.16
CA ALA A 785 -1.25 21.23 -9.52
C ALA A 785 -0.47 19.91 -9.48
N GLN A 786 0.23 19.55 -10.57
CA GLN A 786 1.07 18.35 -10.62
C GLN A 786 2.18 18.35 -9.55
N ARG A 787 2.83 19.49 -9.30
CA ARG A 787 3.87 19.61 -8.26
C ARG A 787 3.35 19.33 -6.85
N HIS A 788 2.07 19.58 -6.62
CA HIS A 788 1.40 19.40 -5.34
C HIS A 788 0.58 18.11 -5.25
N GLY A 789 0.55 17.28 -6.30
CA GLY A 789 -0.31 16.10 -6.37
C GLY A 789 -1.81 16.43 -6.39
N ALA A 790 -2.17 17.66 -6.77
CA ALA A 790 -3.53 18.13 -6.93
C ALA A 790 -4.00 18.01 -8.38
N LEU A 791 -5.29 18.25 -8.60
CA LEU A 791 -5.88 18.39 -9.92
C LEU A 791 -6.17 19.87 -10.19
N ALA A 792 -5.87 20.35 -11.39
CA ALA A 792 -6.31 21.66 -11.89
C ALA A 792 -6.72 21.53 -13.35
N SER A 793 -7.98 21.88 -13.65
CA SER A 793 -8.59 21.68 -14.96
C SER A 793 -9.37 22.91 -15.41
N THR A 794 -9.34 23.20 -16.71
CA THR A 794 -10.19 24.22 -17.34
C THR A 794 -11.25 23.54 -18.20
N GLY A 795 -12.50 23.56 -17.72
CA GLY A 795 -13.64 22.96 -18.43
C GLY A 795 -14.35 23.93 -19.37
N ILE A 796 -14.25 25.24 -19.12
CA ILE A 796 -14.92 26.27 -19.91
C ILE A 796 -13.89 27.28 -20.39
N PHE A 797 -13.87 27.54 -21.70
CA PHE A 797 -13.08 28.60 -22.33
C PHE A 797 -13.96 29.36 -23.32
N LYS A 798 -14.26 30.63 -23.04
CA LYS A 798 -15.13 31.49 -23.85
C LYS A 798 -14.32 32.59 -24.52
N ILE A 799 -14.41 32.63 -25.85
CA ILE A 799 -13.94 33.74 -26.66
C ILE A 799 -15.18 34.54 -27.10
N PRO A 800 -15.21 35.86 -26.96
CA PRO A 800 -16.30 36.71 -27.44
C PRO A 800 -16.64 36.44 -28.91
N SER A 801 -17.92 36.43 -29.26
CA SER A 801 -18.42 36.14 -30.62
C SER A 801 -17.99 37.18 -31.67
N ASN A 802 -17.50 38.34 -31.25
CA ASN A 802 -16.94 39.38 -32.10
C ASN A 802 -15.44 39.17 -32.43
N ALA A 803 -14.81 38.11 -31.91
CA ALA A 803 -13.43 37.77 -32.25
C ALA A 803 -13.31 37.26 -33.69
N SER A 804 -12.25 37.68 -34.40
CA SER A 804 -11.96 37.28 -35.78
C SER A 804 -10.51 36.82 -35.93
N THR A 805 -10.23 35.93 -36.89
CA THR A 805 -8.89 35.41 -37.20
C THR A 805 -7.84 36.50 -37.40
N ASN A 806 -8.23 37.65 -37.96
CA ASN A 806 -7.33 38.77 -38.23
C ASN A 806 -7.30 39.84 -37.13
N THR A 807 -7.93 39.62 -35.98
CA THR A 807 -7.97 40.55 -34.84
C THR A 807 -7.53 39.87 -33.54
N ILE A 808 -6.73 40.56 -32.72
CA ILE A 808 -6.47 40.16 -31.34
C ILE A 808 -7.78 40.30 -30.55
N ALA A 809 -8.11 39.34 -29.69
CA ALA A 809 -9.30 39.42 -28.85
C ALA A 809 -9.18 40.54 -27.80
N SER A 810 -10.26 41.24 -27.50
CA SER A 810 -10.27 42.26 -26.43
C SER A 810 -10.36 41.62 -25.04
N GLU A 811 -10.98 40.45 -24.94
CA GLU A 811 -11.24 39.74 -23.69
C GLU A 811 -11.41 38.24 -23.93
N VAL A 812 -11.08 37.41 -22.94
CA VAL A 812 -11.43 35.98 -22.88
C VAL A 812 -11.82 35.61 -21.44
N THR A 813 -12.68 34.61 -21.28
CA THR A 813 -13.08 34.08 -19.97
C THR A 813 -12.76 32.59 -19.91
N PHE A 814 -12.24 32.11 -18.79
CA PHE A 814 -12.03 30.68 -18.56
C PHE A 814 -12.31 30.29 -17.11
N THR A 815 -12.57 29.00 -16.88
CA THR A 815 -12.75 28.46 -15.52
C THR A 815 -11.54 27.65 -15.08
N LEU A 816 -11.36 27.53 -13.76
CA LEU A 816 -10.36 26.68 -13.13
C LEU A 816 -11.02 25.86 -12.02
N ASP A 817 -10.92 24.54 -12.12
CA ASP A 817 -11.37 23.57 -11.12
C ASP A 817 -10.14 22.97 -10.43
N ILE A 818 -9.93 23.31 -9.16
CA ILE A 818 -8.83 22.81 -8.34
C ILE A 818 -9.37 21.75 -7.38
N ARG A 819 -8.76 20.56 -7.32
CA ARG A 819 -9.18 19.49 -6.40
C ARG A 819 -8.00 18.86 -5.65
N HIS A 820 -8.20 18.57 -4.36
CA HIS A 820 -7.27 17.78 -3.55
C HIS A 820 -7.95 17.27 -2.26
N PRO A 821 -7.57 16.09 -1.70
CA PRO A 821 -8.12 15.61 -0.42
C PRO A 821 -7.78 16.45 0.83
N ASP A 822 -6.98 17.50 0.69
CA ASP A 822 -6.52 18.38 1.78
C ASP A 822 -6.77 19.84 1.37
N ASP A 823 -7.59 20.54 2.15
CA ASP A 823 -7.97 21.93 1.93
C ASP A 823 -6.76 22.87 1.88
N ASN A 824 -5.70 22.57 2.64
CA ASN A 824 -4.51 23.40 2.65
C ASN A 824 -3.81 23.37 1.29
N VAL A 825 -3.80 22.22 0.63
CA VAL A 825 -3.19 22.08 -0.70
C VAL A 825 -4.01 22.84 -1.74
N VAL A 826 -5.35 22.81 -1.67
CA VAL A 826 -6.21 23.62 -2.55
C VAL A 826 -5.90 25.11 -2.39
N ASN A 827 -5.76 25.58 -1.14
CA ASN A 827 -5.40 26.97 -0.85
C ASN A 827 -4.01 27.35 -1.40
N VAL A 828 -3.01 26.47 -1.25
CA VAL A 828 -1.65 26.69 -1.77
C VAL A 828 -1.65 26.71 -3.30
N VAL A 829 -2.31 25.76 -3.95
CA VAL A 829 -2.40 25.69 -5.41
C VAL A 829 -3.08 26.93 -5.98
N GLN A 830 -4.18 27.39 -5.38
CA GLN A 830 -4.83 28.63 -5.78
C GLN A 830 -3.89 29.82 -5.65
N ALA A 831 -3.21 29.98 -4.51
CA ALA A 831 -2.29 31.10 -4.28
C ALA A 831 -1.15 31.11 -5.31
N GLU A 832 -0.53 29.96 -5.56
CA GLU A 832 0.53 29.83 -6.57
C GLU A 832 0.02 30.07 -8.00
N CYS A 833 -1.22 29.66 -8.33
CA CYS A 833 -1.84 29.96 -9.61
C CYS A 833 -2.01 31.48 -9.78
N LEU A 834 -2.55 32.17 -8.78
CA LEU A 834 -2.73 33.62 -8.82
C LEU A 834 -1.39 34.36 -8.96
N ASP A 835 -0.35 33.94 -8.22
CA ASP A 835 0.99 34.50 -8.35
C ASP A 835 1.59 34.27 -9.74
N SER A 836 1.40 33.09 -10.32
CA SER A 836 1.82 32.79 -11.69
C SER A 836 1.06 33.64 -12.70
N PHE A 837 -0.26 33.77 -12.53
CA PHE A 837 -1.12 34.53 -13.45
C PHE A 837 -0.77 36.01 -13.43
N ASN A 838 -0.42 36.57 -12.27
CA ASN A 838 0.11 37.94 -12.16
C ASN A 838 1.40 38.13 -12.95
N LYS A 839 2.32 37.15 -12.91
CA LYS A 839 3.57 37.20 -13.70
C LYS A 839 3.29 37.10 -15.19
N ILE A 840 2.42 36.18 -15.60
CA ILE A 840 2.04 35.98 -17.00
C ILE A 840 1.33 37.21 -17.55
N ALA A 841 0.44 37.83 -16.78
CA ALA A 841 -0.27 39.04 -17.18
C ALA A 841 0.66 40.22 -17.46
N ALA A 842 1.83 40.27 -16.80
CA ALA A 842 2.86 41.29 -17.02
C ALA A 842 3.85 40.94 -18.14
N GLN A 843 3.83 39.72 -18.67
CA GLN A 843 4.69 39.25 -19.75
C GLN A 843 4.07 39.55 -21.12
N ASP A 844 4.92 39.56 -22.15
CA ASP A 844 4.60 39.78 -23.57
C ASP A 844 3.92 41.12 -23.91
N GLY A 845 4.48 41.82 -24.91
CA GLY A 845 3.91 43.06 -25.40
C GLY A 845 3.80 44.14 -24.31
N LYS A 846 2.60 44.68 -24.09
CA LYS A 846 2.28 45.65 -23.03
C LYS A 846 1.52 45.05 -21.85
N GLY A 847 1.40 43.73 -21.76
CA GLY A 847 0.68 43.01 -20.72
C GLY A 847 -0.86 43.13 -20.80
N VAL A 848 -1.54 42.34 -19.99
CA VAL A 848 -3.00 42.26 -19.84
C VAL A 848 -3.40 42.45 -18.38
N SER A 849 -4.69 42.66 -18.12
CA SER A 849 -5.28 42.62 -16.77
C SER A 849 -6.22 41.44 -16.66
N PHE A 850 -6.42 40.90 -15.45
CA PHE A 850 -7.44 39.89 -15.21
C PHE A 850 -8.17 40.14 -13.89
N THR A 851 -9.42 39.68 -13.83
CA THR A 851 -10.23 39.58 -12.62
C THR A 851 -10.66 38.14 -12.41
N TRP A 852 -11.02 37.78 -11.19
CA TRP A 852 -11.47 36.43 -10.87
C TRP A 852 -12.46 36.44 -9.69
N GLN A 853 -13.23 35.37 -9.59
CA GLN A 853 -14.17 35.11 -8.51
C GLN A 853 -14.21 33.62 -8.17
N ILE A 854 -14.63 33.30 -6.95
CA ILE A 854 -14.92 31.92 -6.54
C ILE A 854 -16.39 31.65 -6.86
N ASP A 855 -16.64 30.68 -7.74
CA ASP A 855 -17.99 30.27 -8.09
C ASP A 855 -18.51 29.23 -7.09
N THR A 856 -17.63 28.33 -6.60
CA THR A 856 -17.98 27.30 -5.62
C THR A 856 -16.75 26.92 -4.79
N ASP A 857 -16.96 26.72 -3.50
CA ASP A 857 -15.93 26.26 -2.55
C ASP A 857 -16.48 25.12 -1.69
N SER A 858 -15.91 23.93 -1.85
CA SER A 858 -16.27 22.74 -1.09
C SER A 858 -15.05 22.17 -0.40
N ALA A 859 -15.05 22.22 0.93
CA ALA A 859 -13.98 21.64 1.74
C ALA A 859 -13.99 20.11 1.71
N ALA A 860 -12.86 19.49 2.03
CA ALA A 860 -12.74 18.05 2.18
C ALA A 860 -13.66 17.56 3.32
N VAL A 861 -14.40 16.49 3.04
CA VAL A 861 -15.34 15.90 4.00
C VAL A 861 -14.85 14.51 4.38
N ARG A 862 -14.88 14.21 5.68
CA ARG A 862 -14.76 12.84 6.20
C ARG A 862 -16.12 12.31 6.61
N PHE A 863 -16.41 11.09 6.19
CA PHE A 863 -17.64 10.40 6.53
C PHE A 863 -17.57 9.75 7.93
N ASP A 864 -18.74 9.38 8.45
CA ASP A 864 -18.85 8.82 9.80
C ASP A 864 -18.24 7.42 9.88
N GLU A 865 -17.36 7.20 10.85
CA GLU A 865 -16.63 5.93 11.00
C GLU A 865 -17.55 4.73 11.23
N ASN A 866 -18.67 4.89 11.95
CA ASN A 866 -19.58 3.76 12.19
C ASN A 866 -20.36 3.40 10.91
N CYS A 867 -20.72 4.39 10.10
CA CYS A 867 -21.31 4.16 8.79
C CYS A 867 -20.29 3.51 7.84
N ILE A 868 -19.04 4.00 7.81
CA ILE A 868 -17.94 3.41 7.03
C ILE A 868 -17.72 1.95 7.43
N ASP A 869 -17.68 1.65 8.74
CA ASP A 869 -17.51 0.29 9.25
C ASP A 869 -18.67 -0.63 8.88
N ALA A 870 -19.90 -0.11 8.86
CA ALA A 870 -21.06 -0.87 8.39
C ALA A 870 -20.93 -1.26 6.90
N VAL A 871 -20.50 -0.32 6.04
CA VAL A 871 -20.22 -0.59 4.62
C VAL A 871 -19.05 -1.54 4.45
N ARG A 872 -17.96 -1.33 5.19
CA ARG A 872 -16.77 -2.18 5.16
C ARG A 872 -17.09 -3.62 5.55
N ALA A 873 -17.90 -3.81 6.59
CA ALA A 873 -18.37 -5.12 7.02
C ALA A 873 -19.26 -5.78 5.96
N ALA A 874 -20.19 -5.02 5.37
CA ALA A 874 -21.04 -5.51 4.28
C ALA A 874 -20.20 -5.96 3.07
N ALA A 875 -19.29 -5.11 2.60
CA ALA A 875 -18.41 -5.39 1.48
C ALA A 875 -17.50 -6.60 1.76
N HIS A 876 -16.92 -6.67 2.96
CA HIS A 876 -16.08 -7.79 3.36
C HIS A 876 -16.83 -9.13 3.31
N ASN A 877 -18.07 -9.16 3.80
CA ASN A 877 -18.86 -10.40 3.85
C ASN A 877 -19.46 -10.78 2.48
N LEU A 878 -19.70 -9.81 1.60
CA LEU A 878 -20.27 -10.05 0.27
C LEU A 878 -19.23 -10.48 -0.76
N VAL A 879 -18.14 -9.71 -0.88
CA VAL A 879 -17.16 -9.88 -1.98
C VAL A 879 -15.78 -10.33 -1.49
N GLY A 880 -15.53 -10.25 -0.18
CA GLY A 880 -14.26 -10.63 0.43
C GLY A 880 -13.17 -9.54 0.35
N PRO A 881 -12.11 -9.66 1.17
CA PRO A 881 -11.09 -8.62 1.40
C PRO A 881 -10.23 -8.23 0.19
N GLY A 882 -10.36 -8.95 -0.94
CA GLY A 882 -9.66 -8.57 -2.18
C GLY A 882 -10.55 -7.99 -3.26
N LYS A 883 -11.84 -7.79 -3.00
CA LYS A 883 -12.80 -7.25 -3.98
C LYS A 883 -13.48 -5.98 -3.51
N TYR A 884 -13.16 -5.48 -2.32
CA TYR A 884 -13.45 -4.09 -1.95
C TYR A 884 -12.15 -3.33 -1.66
N MET A 885 -12.24 -2.00 -1.61
CA MET A 885 -11.17 -1.12 -1.13
C MET A 885 -11.75 0.16 -0.54
N ASP A 886 -10.99 0.79 0.37
CA ASP A 886 -11.30 2.14 0.81
C ASP A 886 -10.96 3.15 -0.31
N ILE A 887 -11.85 4.11 -0.55
CA ILE A 887 -11.72 5.12 -1.62
C ILE A 887 -12.21 6.49 -1.14
N THR A 888 -11.75 7.57 -1.76
CA THR A 888 -12.25 8.93 -1.55
C THR A 888 -13.00 9.36 -2.79
N SER A 889 -14.21 9.90 -2.64
CA SER A 889 -14.96 10.42 -3.80
C SER A 889 -14.22 11.59 -4.42
N GLY A 890 -14.09 11.55 -5.75
CA GLY A 890 -13.52 12.63 -6.53
C GLY A 890 -14.51 13.77 -6.81
N ALA A 891 -15.81 13.52 -6.61
CA ALA A 891 -16.94 14.39 -6.92
C ALA A 891 -17.72 14.80 -5.67
N GLY A 892 -18.53 15.86 -5.82
CA GLY A 892 -19.57 16.18 -4.86
C GLY A 892 -20.76 15.25 -5.04
N HIS A 893 -21.44 14.96 -3.94
CA HIS A 893 -22.73 14.25 -3.90
C HIS A 893 -23.55 14.85 -2.76
N ASP A 894 -24.86 14.60 -2.72
CA ASP A 894 -25.71 15.05 -1.62
C ASP A 894 -25.19 14.63 -0.24
N SER A 895 -24.51 13.47 -0.15
CA SER A 895 -23.84 12.99 1.06
C SER A 895 -22.81 13.99 1.65
N VAL A 896 -22.22 14.86 0.84
CA VAL A 896 -21.32 15.94 1.31
C VAL A 896 -22.07 16.87 2.26
N TYR A 897 -23.32 17.23 1.95
CA TYR A 897 -24.13 18.09 2.82
C TYR A 897 -24.79 17.30 3.97
N THR A 898 -25.25 16.07 3.75
CA THR A 898 -25.86 15.29 4.83
C THR A 898 -24.86 14.96 5.94
N SER A 899 -23.59 14.72 5.59
CA SER A 899 -22.51 14.44 6.56
C SER A 899 -22.26 15.57 7.56
N ARG A 900 -22.67 16.81 7.23
CA ARG A 900 -22.57 17.94 8.15
C ARG A 900 -23.60 17.88 9.28
N ARG A 901 -24.66 17.08 9.14
CA ARG A 901 -25.83 17.07 10.03
C ARG A 901 -26.19 15.69 10.59
N CYS A 902 -25.81 14.62 9.92
CA CYS A 902 -26.06 13.25 10.38
C CYS A 902 -24.92 12.29 9.97
N PRO A 903 -24.74 11.17 10.69
CA PRO A 903 -23.81 10.12 10.30
C PRO A 903 -24.03 9.69 8.84
N THR A 904 -23.02 9.84 8.00
CA THR A 904 -23.16 9.63 6.55
C THR A 904 -21.98 8.84 6.02
N THR A 905 -22.19 7.99 5.00
CA THR A 905 -21.14 7.39 4.17
C THR A 905 -21.69 7.06 2.78
N MET A 906 -20.81 6.61 1.89
CA MET A 906 -21.19 6.15 0.55
C MET A 906 -20.61 4.78 0.20
N ILE A 907 -21.21 4.16 -0.81
CA ILE A 907 -20.81 2.90 -1.41
C ILE A 907 -20.59 3.14 -2.90
N PHE A 908 -19.41 2.84 -3.40
CA PHE A 908 -19.11 2.95 -4.83
C PHE A 908 -19.11 1.59 -5.54
N VAL A 909 -19.60 1.58 -6.77
CA VAL A 909 -19.45 0.45 -7.71
C VAL A 909 -18.70 0.91 -8.97
N PRO A 910 -18.00 -0.01 -9.67
CA PRO A 910 -17.26 0.34 -10.89
C PRO A 910 -18.16 0.95 -11.96
N CYS A 911 -17.60 1.88 -12.74
CA CYS A 911 -18.14 2.26 -14.04
C CYS A 911 -17.10 1.97 -15.13
N ARG A 912 -17.58 1.51 -16.29
CA ARG A 912 -16.73 1.09 -17.41
C ARG A 912 -15.89 2.26 -17.93
N ASP A 913 -14.59 2.02 -18.08
CA ASP A 913 -13.57 2.99 -18.49
C ASP A 913 -13.53 4.26 -17.60
N GLY A 914 -14.15 4.23 -16.42
CA GLY A 914 -14.32 5.39 -15.54
C GLY A 914 -15.19 6.50 -16.11
N VAL A 915 -16.01 6.22 -17.12
CA VAL A 915 -16.85 7.21 -17.81
C VAL A 915 -18.09 7.55 -16.97
N SER A 916 -18.39 8.84 -16.86
CA SER A 916 -19.59 9.43 -16.23
C SER A 916 -19.96 10.75 -16.91
N HIS A 917 -21.15 11.29 -16.65
CA HIS A 917 -21.70 12.48 -17.32
C HIS A 917 -21.64 12.37 -18.85
N HIS A 918 -21.80 11.15 -19.34
CA HIS A 918 -21.69 10.80 -20.75
C HIS A 918 -22.73 9.72 -21.08
N PRO A 919 -23.34 9.74 -22.28
CA PRO A 919 -24.36 8.76 -22.65
C PRO A 919 -23.92 7.30 -22.54
N GLU A 920 -22.63 7.02 -22.79
CA GLU A 920 -22.05 5.66 -22.76
C GLU A 920 -21.68 5.14 -21.36
N GLU A 921 -21.94 5.93 -20.31
CA GLU A 921 -21.77 5.50 -18.91
C GLU A 921 -22.44 4.15 -18.69
N TYR A 922 -21.69 3.23 -18.08
CA TYR A 922 -22.14 1.87 -17.90
C TYR A 922 -21.64 1.27 -16.60
N CYS A 923 -22.58 0.70 -15.84
CA CYS A 923 -22.32 -0.18 -14.71
C CYS A 923 -22.93 -1.54 -15.01
N SER A 924 -22.19 -2.62 -14.75
CA SER A 924 -22.65 -3.97 -15.06
C SER A 924 -23.85 -4.36 -14.19
N PRO A 925 -24.77 -5.22 -14.67
CA PRO A 925 -25.87 -5.74 -13.85
C PRO A 925 -25.38 -6.37 -12.54
N GLU A 926 -24.25 -7.08 -12.60
CA GLU A 926 -23.62 -7.72 -11.45
C GLU A 926 -23.13 -6.70 -10.43
N ASP A 927 -22.46 -5.63 -10.87
CA ASP A 927 -21.94 -4.60 -9.98
C ASP A 927 -23.07 -3.76 -9.38
N CYS A 928 -24.11 -3.42 -10.15
CA CYS A 928 -25.34 -2.82 -9.62
C CYS A 928 -25.94 -3.70 -8.50
N ALA A 929 -26.09 -5.01 -8.75
CA ALA A 929 -26.64 -5.94 -7.77
C ALA A 929 -25.77 -6.07 -6.52
N ILE A 930 -24.45 -6.15 -6.67
CA ILE A 930 -23.50 -6.23 -5.55
C ILE A 930 -23.55 -4.93 -4.71
N GLY A 931 -23.58 -3.76 -5.35
CA GLY A 931 -23.71 -2.48 -4.69
C GLY A 931 -25.01 -2.34 -3.89
N THR A 932 -26.14 -2.72 -4.48
CA THR A 932 -27.45 -2.71 -3.80
C THR A 932 -27.51 -3.71 -2.65
N GLN A 933 -26.92 -4.90 -2.81
CA GLN A 933 -26.82 -5.85 -1.71
C GLN A 933 -25.92 -5.31 -0.57
N ALA A 934 -24.84 -4.60 -0.89
CA ALA A 934 -23.98 -3.95 0.10
C ALA A 934 -24.71 -2.84 0.85
N LEU A 935 -25.53 -2.04 0.17
CA LEU A 935 -26.39 -1.03 0.78
C LEU A 935 -27.36 -1.64 1.79
N LEU A 936 -28.04 -2.73 1.40
CA LEU A 936 -28.95 -3.46 2.29
C LEU A 936 -28.24 -3.92 3.56
N GLU A 937 -27.10 -4.60 3.41
CA GLU A 937 -26.36 -5.16 4.54
C GLU A 937 -25.79 -4.07 5.45
N ALA A 938 -25.26 -2.99 4.87
CA ALA A 938 -24.73 -1.85 5.63
C ALA A 938 -25.82 -1.21 6.51
N VAL A 939 -27.01 -0.97 5.95
CA VAL A 939 -28.13 -0.38 6.69
C VAL A 939 -28.62 -1.31 7.80
N VAL A 940 -28.71 -2.62 7.54
CA VAL A 940 -29.07 -3.61 8.56
C VAL A 940 -28.03 -3.67 9.68
N TYR A 941 -26.74 -3.59 9.34
CA TYR A 941 -25.67 -3.57 10.33
C TYR A 941 -25.69 -2.31 11.17
N TYR A 942 -25.92 -1.16 10.54
CA TYR A 942 -26.01 0.13 11.23
C TYR A 942 -27.24 0.20 12.15
N ASP A 943 -28.40 -0.29 11.72
CA ASP A 943 -29.60 -0.41 12.56
C ASP A 943 -29.33 -1.28 13.81
N LYS A 944 -28.73 -2.47 13.62
CA LYS A 944 -28.34 -3.35 14.74
C LYS A 944 -27.33 -2.70 15.67
N PHE A 945 -26.38 -1.94 15.13
CA PHE A 945 -25.41 -1.18 15.92
C PHE A 945 -26.11 -0.13 16.79
N ARG A 946 -27.00 0.68 16.20
CA ARG A 946 -27.79 1.67 16.94
C ARG A 946 -28.64 1.04 18.04
N MET A 947 -29.25 -0.11 17.76
CA MET A 947 -30.08 -0.82 18.75
C MET A 947 -29.26 -1.25 19.96
N LYS A 948 -28.01 -1.68 19.76
CA LYS A 948 -27.10 -2.06 20.85
C LYS A 948 -26.69 -0.84 21.68
N GLN A 949 -26.36 0.28 21.03
CA GLN A 949 -26.01 1.51 21.74
C GLN A 949 -27.14 2.04 22.63
N GLU A 950 -28.38 2.10 22.11
CA GLU A 950 -29.52 2.59 22.90
C GLU A 950 -29.94 1.60 24.00
N GLY A 951 -29.72 0.30 23.81
CA GLY A 951 -29.97 -0.74 24.83
C GLY A 951 -28.94 -0.80 25.97
N GLU A 952 -27.75 -0.21 25.81
CA GLU A 952 -26.74 -0.06 26.87
C GLU A 952 -26.92 1.24 27.69
N LEU A 953 -27.78 2.15 27.22
CA LEU A 953 -28.09 3.45 27.84
C LEU A 953 -29.39 3.44 28.69
N LEU A 954 -30.17 2.34 28.63
CA LEU A 954 -31.32 2.03 29.48
C LEU A 954 -30.90 1.07 30.59
#